data_AF-A0A4P8Q460-F1
#
_entry.id   AF-A0A4P8Q460-F1
#
_cell.length_a   1.000
_cell.length_b   1.000
_cell.length_c   1.000
_cell.angle_alpha   90.00
_cell.angle_beta   90.00
_cell.angle_gamma   90.00
#
_symmetry.space_group_name_H-M   'P 1'
#
loop_
_entity.id
_entity.type
_entity.pdbx_description
1 polymer ?
#
loop_
_entity_poly.entity_id
_entity_poly.type
_entity_poly.pdbx_seq_one_letter_code
_entity_poly.pdbx_strand_id
1 'polypeptide(L)'
;MVDTGAPRRRILATLVTGTLVTIGALLPGAGTAAAQDSDDAPAAAGQTVPFPQLGRPTDLRFTSDVPLTVTLPVPDGLQASRLTGNLTTPGDFRQGWLEFRSDDRVVQRVEVPAANQNGIPLSVPLDGLPVADRAVTLAITSHYVPIDDRCYDRSQFAPMTLRDATTTYTGVEKQPASPAEFLPPVLRKLTIFVADPTSRSDQNAALTLSTAVVNHYGSQPVRVEIQELPVGGGLPGVAPTPFERTVVVGGASEAGIGLEGTPAGAPVLRIAGNETDLSSQVALFVANLDGYAAASRAITAPDEKVPEVAQDVVTLEQLKIGSLTASGANHIEVPIEINQTQLGRPVRELSAHLLGTYVPLPPSRNGILAVRMGETQLASAPLDASGAFDLQVNVPDTLLSRFMTLTVALDITGDFQCGTSDTSSLTVDPRSTVSSKPATPPVPGGFASLPQTLLPTVDVGLGDNDLGDLRRANQLLVQMQDVSYLPLQPRVRPLTEAAADSLPAILVAADGNLPQSVRQPLASADPALLALQGVSGTTPYGSLQVIEQGSRTVVLATSTGEPRDLDALLASLEADPSRFPRLTGDALIGPRDAQPFTIGVKVTDVVPQAAAAPQDDADTGVGTGTIVAIAAGTVVLAVIVVGATVWLRRRRT
;
A
#
# COMPACT_ATOMS: atom_id res chain seq x y z
N MET A 1 -43.10 -25.31 -56.98
CA MET A 1 -42.92 -25.44 -58.45
C MET A 1 -41.43 -25.28 -58.75
N VAL A 2 -40.62 -26.26 -59.17
CA VAL A 2 -40.75 -27.73 -59.36
C VAL A 2 -39.31 -28.32 -59.30
N ASP A 3 -38.93 -29.43 -58.64
CA ASP A 3 -39.43 -30.09 -57.41
C ASP A 3 -38.38 -31.15 -56.89
N THR A 4 -38.79 -32.21 -56.16
CA THR A 4 -37.99 -33.37 -55.64
C THR A 4 -36.99 -34.04 -56.61
N GLY A 5 -35.95 -34.81 -56.23
CA GLY A 5 -35.42 -35.24 -54.92
C GLY A 5 -34.78 -36.66 -54.90
N ALA A 6 -33.55 -36.81 -54.39
CA ALA A 6 -32.94 -38.04 -53.79
C ALA A 6 -32.78 -39.34 -54.67
N PRO A 7 -32.24 -40.48 -54.17
CA PRO A 7 -30.90 -40.70 -53.58
C PRO A 7 -30.16 -42.01 -54.04
N ARG A 8 -28.96 -42.27 -53.46
CA ARG A 8 -28.27 -43.57 -53.15
C ARG A 8 -26.95 -43.89 -53.89
N ARG A 9 -25.94 -44.24 -53.08
CA ARG A 9 -24.76 -45.08 -53.42
C ARG A 9 -24.75 -46.34 -52.53
N ARG A 10 -24.34 -47.49 -53.09
CA ARG A 10 -23.81 -48.71 -52.42
C ARG A 10 -22.56 -49.09 -53.26
N ILE A 11 -21.34 -49.16 -52.70
CA ILE A 11 -20.71 -50.23 -51.90
C ILE A 11 -20.58 -51.57 -52.67
N LEU A 12 -19.42 -52.21 -52.45
CA LEU A 12 -18.90 -53.51 -52.93
C LEU A 12 -18.09 -53.49 -54.25
N ALA A 13 -16.95 -54.18 -54.39
CA ALA A 13 -16.14 -54.92 -53.39
C ALA A 13 -14.82 -55.50 -53.95
N THR A 14 -13.93 -56.00 -53.06
CA THR A 14 -13.08 -57.21 -53.20
C THR A 14 -11.88 -57.19 -54.20
N LEU A 15 -10.81 -58.02 -54.11
CA LEU A 15 -10.47 -59.20 -53.25
C LEU A 15 -8.93 -59.47 -53.26
N VAL A 16 -8.51 -60.50 -52.49
CA VAL A 16 -7.31 -61.37 -52.61
C VAL A 16 -5.96 -60.89 -52.03
N THR A 17 -5.07 -61.70 -51.42
CA THR A 17 -5.09 -62.91 -50.53
C THR A 17 -3.61 -63.16 -50.13
N GLY A 18 -3.28 -63.69 -48.94
CA GLY A 18 -1.92 -64.23 -48.70
C GLY A 18 -1.59 -64.62 -47.26
N THR A 19 -1.83 -65.89 -46.90
CA THR A 19 -1.63 -66.43 -45.53
C THR A 19 -0.20 -66.97 -45.32
N LEU A 20 0.32 -66.86 -44.09
CA LEU A 20 1.35 -67.78 -43.58
C LEU A 20 1.17 -67.96 -42.07
N VAL A 21 1.13 -69.22 -41.63
CA VAL A 21 0.87 -69.63 -40.24
C VAL A 21 2.11 -70.30 -39.68
N THR A 22 2.57 -69.86 -38.51
CA THR A 22 3.52 -70.59 -37.67
C THR A 22 2.99 -70.65 -36.24
N ILE A 23 2.85 -71.87 -35.72
CA ILE A 23 2.46 -72.13 -34.33
C ILE A 23 3.73 -72.53 -33.57
N GLY A 24 4.08 -71.77 -32.54
CA GLY A 24 5.17 -72.06 -31.60
C GLY A 24 4.71 -71.68 -30.19
N ALA A 25 4.93 -72.56 -29.21
CA ALA A 25 4.24 -72.51 -27.93
C ALA A 25 5.17 -72.27 -26.73
N LEU A 26 4.59 -71.65 -25.68
CA LEU A 26 4.94 -71.79 -24.25
C LEU A 26 6.30 -71.24 -23.75
N LEU A 27 6.29 -70.02 -23.17
CA LEU A 27 6.39 -69.75 -21.71
C LEU A 27 6.60 -68.24 -21.44
N PRO A 28 6.21 -67.69 -20.27
CA PRO A 28 6.14 -66.24 -20.05
C PRO A 28 7.49 -65.63 -19.62
N GLY A 29 8.03 -64.74 -20.46
CA GLY A 29 9.01 -63.75 -20.00
C GLY A 29 8.27 -62.59 -19.30
N ALA A 30 8.75 -62.16 -18.14
CA ALA A 30 8.20 -61.02 -17.42
C ALA A 30 8.45 -59.72 -18.18
N GLY A 31 7.49 -59.33 -19.03
CA GLY A 31 7.48 -58.03 -19.68
C GLY A 31 7.05 -56.95 -18.69
N THR A 32 7.88 -55.93 -18.52
CA THR A 32 7.52 -54.70 -17.81
C THR A 32 6.27 -54.10 -18.44
N ALA A 33 5.19 -53.96 -17.66
CA ALA A 33 4.03 -53.20 -18.09
C ALA A 33 4.45 -51.72 -18.24
N ALA A 34 4.68 -51.29 -19.48
CA ALA A 34 4.65 -49.88 -19.81
C ALA A 34 3.21 -49.41 -19.54
N ALA A 35 3.04 -48.51 -18.58
CA ALA A 35 1.78 -47.81 -18.44
C ALA A 35 1.51 -47.09 -19.76
N GLN A 36 0.30 -47.24 -20.30
CA GLN A 36 -0.12 -46.37 -21.39
C GLN A 36 -0.12 -44.94 -20.86
N ASP A 37 0.63 -44.06 -21.53
CA ASP A 37 0.46 -42.62 -21.36
C ASP A 37 -1.02 -42.33 -21.59
N SER A 38 -1.66 -41.83 -20.54
CA SER A 38 -2.99 -41.24 -20.67
C SER A 38 -2.76 -39.86 -21.25
N ASP A 39 -3.25 -39.63 -22.47
CA ASP A 39 -3.37 -38.30 -23.04
C ASP A 39 -4.38 -37.50 -22.19
N ASP A 40 -3.92 -37.03 -21.03
CA ASP A 40 -4.54 -35.91 -20.33
C ASP A 40 -4.41 -34.72 -21.27
N ALA A 41 -5.51 -34.41 -21.96
CA ALA A 41 -5.66 -33.14 -22.65
C ALA A 41 -5.28 -32.04 -21.65
N PRO A 42 -4.38 -31.11 -22.01
CA PRO A 42 -3.78 -30.19 -21.05
C PRO A 42 -4.89 -29.44 -20.32
N ALA A 43 -5.03 -29.73 -19.02
CA ALA A 43 -6.00 -29.07 -18.17
C ALA A 43 -5.83 -27.56 -18.34
N ALA A 44 -6.94 -26.85 -18.60
CA ALA A 44 -6.93 -25.41 -18.87
C ALA A 44 -6.09 -24.71 -17.80
N ALA A 45 -4.96 -24.11 -18.22
CA ALA A 45 -3.90 -23.70 -17.31
C ALA A 45 -4.47 -22.76 -16.24
N GLY A 46 -4.48 -23.24 -15.00
CA GLY A 46 -5.04 -22.49 -13.88
C GLY A 46 -4.32 -21.16 -13.69
N GLN A 47 -5.06 -20.14 -13.26
CA GLN A 47 -4.50 -18.82 -13.02
C GLN A 47 -3.84 -18.80 -11.65
N THR A 48 -2.52 -18.74 -11.63
CA THR A 48 -1.75 -18.53 -10.40
C THR A 48 -1.79 -17.06 -9.99
N VAL A 49 -2.18 -16.81 -8.73
CA VAL A 49 -2.28 -15.47 -8.13
C VAL A 49 -1.41 -15.43 -6.87
N PRO A 50 -0.38 -14.57 -6.79
CA PRO A 50 0.41 -14.39 -5.58
C PRO A 50 -0.40 -13.81 -4.42
N PHE A 51 -0.05 -14.20 -3.20
CA PHE A 51 -0.71 -13.74 -1.96
C PHE A 51 -0.84 -12.21 -1.83
N PRO A 52 0.18 -11.40 -2.18
CA PRO A 52 0.04 -9.93 -2.22
C PRO A 52 -1.10 -9.43 -3.11
N GLN A 53 -1.39 -10.09 -4.25
CA GLN A 53 -2.53 -9.73 -5.12
C GLN A 53 -3.89 -10.16 -4.54
N LEU A 54 -3.90 -10.99 -3.49
CA LEU A 54 -5.09 -11.41 -2.75
C LEU A 54 -5.27 -10.64 -1.43
N GLY A 55 -4.47 -9.58 -1.20
CA GLY A 55 -4.50 -8.80 0.05
C GLY A 55 -3.87 -9.53 1.24
N ARG A 56 -2.92 -10.45 0.97
CA ARG A 56 -2.22 -11.25 1.98
C ARG A 56 -0.72 -10.93 1.98
N PRO A 57 -0.05 -10.98 3.14
CA PRO A 57 1.38 -10.71 3.21
C PRO A 57 2.18 -11.73 2.38
N THR A 58 3.33 -11.30 1.86
CA THR A 58 4.25 -12.13 1.07
C THR A 58 4.79 -13.33 1.85
N ASP A 59 4.98 -13.13 3.17
CA ASP A 59 5.43 -14.14 4.13
C ASP A 59 4.29 -14.46 5.11
N LEU A 60 3.93 -15.73 5.25
CA LEU A 60 3.18 -16.22 6.41
C LEU A 60 4.14 -16.79 7.44
N ARG A 61 4.21 -16.18 8.63
CA ARG A 61 5.00 -16.67 9.76
C ARG A 61 4.11 -17.50 10.67
N PHE A 62 4.60 -18.67 11.08
CA PHE A 62 3.88 -19.57 11.97
C PHE A 62 4.54 -19.62 13.35
N THR A 63 3.72 -19.52 14.39
CA THR A 63 4.06 -19.87 15.77
C THR A 63 3.70 -21.34 16.00
N SER A 64 4.47 -22.06 16.82
CA SER A 64 4.15 -23.47 17.12
C SER A 64 2.82 -23.56 17.86
N ASP A 65 2.01 -24.54 17.47
CA ASP A 65 0.75 -24.96 18.08
C ASP A 65 -0.36 -23.88 18.12
N VAL A 66 -0.13 -22.73 17.48
CA VAL A 66 -1.11 -21.66 17.27
C VAL A 66 -1.64 -21.73 15.83
N PRO A 67 -2.97 -21.82 15.61
CA PRO A 67 -3.54 -21.81 14.27
C PRO A 67 -3.50 -20.41 13.63
N LEU A 68 -2.92 -20.31 12.43
CA LEU A 68 -3.01 -19.12 11.58
C LEU A 68 -4.16 -19.27 10.58
N THR A 69 -5.16 -18.40 10.65
CA THR A 69 -6.28 -18.38 9.70
C THR A 69 -5.93 -17.60 8.44
N VAL A 70 -6.12 -18.23 7.28
CA VAL A 70 -5.92 -17.64 5.95
C VAL A 70 -7.22 -17.77 5.16
N THR A 71 -7.77 -16.63 4.74
CA THR A 71 -8.97 -16.59 3.90
C THR A 71 -8.63 -16.12 2.48
N LEU A 72 -8.96 -16.95 1.49
CA LEU A 72 -8.64 -16.76 0.08
C LEU A 72 -9.92 -16.41 -0.68
N PRO A 73 -10.02 -15.23 -1.31
CA PRO A 73 -11.19 -14.87 -2.10
C PRO A 73 -11.34 -15.81 -3.32
N VAL A 74 -12.57 -16.14 -3.70
CA VAL A 74 -12.91 -17.01 -4.83
C VAL A 74 -13.90 -16.28 -5.75
N PRO A 75 -13.42 -15.68 -6.85
CA PRO A 75 -14.27 -15.03 -7.85
C PRO A 75 -15.26 -16.01 -8.50
N ASP A 76 -16.45 -15.51 -8.86
CA ASP A 76 -17.52 -16.35 -9.39
C ASP A 76 -17.12 -17.09 -10.67
N GLY A 77 -17.56 -18.34 -10.80
CA GLY A 77 -17.19 -19.19 -11.94
C GLY A 77 -15.77 -19.77 -11.87
N LEU A 78 -14.94 -19.31 -10.92
CA LEU A 78 -13.67 -19.93 -10.57
C LEU A 78 -13.79 -20.83 -9.34
N GLN A 79 -12.80 -21.73 -9.19
CA GLN A 79 -12.58 -22.53 -7.99
C GLN A 79 -11.11 -22.41 -7.60
N ALA A 80 -10.83 -22.21 -6.31
CA ALA A 80 -9.46 -22.34 -5.80
C ALA A 80 -9.10 -23.83 -5.78
N SER A 81 -8.05 -24.22 -6.51
CA SER A 81 -7.64 -25.63 -6.66
C SER A 81 -6.39 -25.98 -5.85
N ARG A 82 -5.48 -25.03 -5.66
CA ARG A 82 -4.20 -25.30 -5.00
C ARG A 82 -3.57 -24.06 -4.36
N LEU A 83 -3.06 -24.23 -3.14
CA LEU A 83 -2.10 -23.31 -2.51
C LEU A 83 -0.70 -23.88 -2.71
N THR A 84 0.26 -23.05 -3.12
CA THR A 84 1.69 -23.41 -3.18
C THR A 84 2.56 -22.33 -2.56
N GLY A 85 3.81 -22.66 -2.23
CA GLY A 85 4.83 -21.71 -1.78
C GLY A 85 6.11 -22.44 -1.35
N ASN A 86 7.08 -21.71 -0.81
CA ASN A 86 8.33 -22.28 -0.29
C ASN A 86 8.43 -22.10 1.22
N LEU A 87 8.50 -23.20 1.98
CA LEU A 87 8.60 -23.18 3.43
C LEU A 87 10.07 -23.07 3.86
N THR A 88 10.37 -22.07 4.67
CA THR A 88 11.66 -21.90 5.35
C THR A 88 11.50 -22.21 6.83
N THR A 89 12.43 -22.97 7.41
CA THR A 89 12.40 -23.41 8.80
C THR A 89 13.46 -22.72 9.65
N PRO A 90 13.30 -22.68 10.99
CA PRO A 90 14.35 -22.26 11.92
C PRO A 90 15.67 -23.03 11.70
N GLY A 91 16.81 -22.41 11.98
CA GLY A 91 18.13 -23.05 11.85
C GLY A 91 18.37 -24.21 12.82
N ASP A 92 17.59 -24.28 13.89
CA ASP A 92 17.56 -25.31 14.92
C ASP A 92 16.36 -26.29 14.76
N PHE A 93 15.68 -26.26 13.63
CA PHE A 93 14.54 -27.14 13.33
C PHE A 93 15.00 -28.59 13.06
N ARG A 94 14.48 -29.56 13.83
CA ARG A 94 14.77 -30.99 13.64
C ARG A 94 13.75 -31.67 12.71
N GLN A 95 12.47 -31.54 13.03
CA GLN A 95 11.35 -32.09 12.28
C GLN A 95 10.03 -31.48 12.77
N GLY A 96 8.96 -31.60 11.99
CA GLY A 96 7.64 -31.10 12.36
C GLY A 96 6.61 -31.38 11.28
N TRP A 97 5.40 -30.83 11.41
CA TRP A 97 4.40 -30.84 10.35
C TRP A 97 3.56 -29.56 10.34
N LEU A 98 2.97 -29.25 9.19
CA LEU A 98 1.87 -28.31 9.07
C LEU A 98 0.56 -29.09 8.95
N GLU A 99 -0.44 -28.76 9.76
CA GLU A 99 -1.81 -29.23 9.60
C GLU A 99 -2.67 -28.13 8.97
N PHE A 100 -3.23 -28.42 7.80
CA PHE A 100 -4.18 -27.57 7.09
C PHE A 100 -5.60 -28.07 7.37
N ARG A 101 -6.45 -27.20 7.90
CA ARG A 101 -7.85 -27.49 8.22
C ARG A 101 -8.77 -26.52 7.50
N SER A 102 -9.97 -26.97 7.16
CA SER A 102 -11.08 -26.12 6.73
C SER A 102 -12.26 -26.52 7.60
N ASP A 103 -12.74 -25.57 8.40
CA ASP A 103 -13.57 -25.84 9.58
C ASP A 103 -12.97 -26.98 10.44
N ASP A 104 -13.77 -27.98 10.81
CA ASP A 104 -13.32 -29.15 11.57
C ASP A 104 -12.62 -30.23 10.74
N ARG A 105 -12.51 -30.07 9.41
CA ARG A 105 -11.94 -31.08 8.51
C ARG A 105 -10.45 -30.82 8.25
N VAL A 106 -9.60 -31.79 8.59
CA VAL A 106 -8.21 -31.81 8.10
C VAL A 106 -8.22 -31.97 6.57
N VAL A 107 -7.66 -30.99 5.87
CA VAL A 107 -7.47 -30.99 4.42
C VAL A 107 -6.21 -31.77 4.06
N GLN A 108 -5.10 -31.48 4.75
CA GLN A 108 -3.82 -32.17 4.57
C GLN A 108 -2.95 -31.99 5.81
N ARG A 109 -2.12 -33.00 6.10
CA ARG A 109 -0.92 -32.85 6.94
C ARG A 109 0.31 -32.93 6.05
N VAL A 110 1.23 -31.99 6.20
CA VAL A 110 2.49 -31.92 5.44
C VAL A 110 3.64 -32.09 6.43
N GLU A 111 4.33 -33.23 6.36
CA GLU A 111 5.55 -33.47 7.13
C GLU A 111 6.68 -32.54 6.62
N VAL A 112 7.34 -31.88 7.56
CA VAL A 112 8.40 -30.90 7.31
C VAL A 112 9.73 -31.52 7.82
N PRO A 113 10.63 -31.96 6.92
CA PRO A 113 11.93 -32.51 7.29
C PRO A 113 12.89 -31.42 7.77
N ALA A 114 14.01 -31.85 8.37
CA ALA A 114 15.11 -30.96 8.79
C ALA A 114 15.50 -29.94 7.70
N ALA A 115 15.90 -28.74 8.15
CA ALA A 115 16.18 -27.60 7.28
C ALA A 115 17.16 -27.94 6.14
N ASN A 116 16.84 -27.49 4.93
CA ASN A 116 17.75 -27.53 3.79
C ASN A 116 17.88 -26.12 3.18
N GLN A 117 19.01 -25.83 2.54
CA GLN A 117 19.35 -24.47 2.07
C GLN A 117 18.46 -23.94 0.93
N ASN A 118 17.66 -24.80 0.30
CA ASN A 118 16.81 -24.46 -0.85
C ASN A 118 15.34 -24.20 -0.44
N GLY A 119 14.98 -24.43 0.82
CA GLY A 119 13.60 -24.44 1.31
C GLY A 119 12.87 -25.76 1.01
N ILE A 120 11.63 -25.84 1.48
CA ILE A 120 10.78 -27.02 1.37
C ILE A 120 9.52 -26.63 0.57
N PRO A 121 9.35 -27.10 -0.68
CA PRO A 121 8.20 -26.73 -1.49
C PRO A 121 6.91 -27.27 -0.88
N LEU A 122 5.95 -26.37 -0.65
CA LEU A 122 4.62 -26.68 -0.13
C LEU A 122 3.61 -26.74 -1.29
N SER A 123 2.72 -27.72 -1.26
CA SER A 123 1.55 -27.79 -2.13
C SER A 123 0.37 -28.39 -1.37
N VAL A 124 -0.75 -27.67 -1.31
CA VAL A 124 -1.98 -28.05 -0.61
C VAL A 124 -3.16 -27.98 -1.58
N PRO A 125 -3.95 -29.07 -1.77
CA PRO A 125 -5.13 -29.04 -2.62
C PRO A 125 -6.25 -28.27 -1.93
N LEU A 126 -6.96 -27.46 -2.70
CA LEU A 126 -8.12 -26.67 -2.27
C LEU A 126 -9.43 -27.12 -2.94
N ASP A 127 -9.32 -28.07 -3.88
CA ASP A 127 -10.45 -28.61 -4.65
C ASP A 127 -11.55 -29.15 -3.71
N GLY A 128 -12.79 -28.70 -3.92
CA GLY A 128 -13.94 -29.15 -3.13
C GLY A 128 -13.94 -28.73 -1.66
N LEU A 129 -13.20 -27.68 -1.29
CA LEU A 129 -13.41 -26.96 -0.03
C LEU A 129 -14.69 -26.12 -0.08
N PRO A 130 -15.37 -25.92 1.06
CA PRO A 130 -16.55 -25.06 1.11
C PRO A 130 -16.18 -23.61 0.76
N VAL A 131 -16.97 -23.01 -0.13
CA VAL A 131 -16.90 -21.58 -0.43
C VAL A 131 -18.03 -20.89 0.33
N ALA A 132 -17.69 -20.13 1.37
CA ALA A 132 -18.61 -19.29 2.11
C ALA A 132 -18.31 -17.82 1.77
N ASP A 133 -19.34 -17.01 1.54
CA ASP A 133 -19.23 -15.58 1.21
C ASP A 133 -18.17 -15.26 0.12
N ARG A 134 -18.14 -16.12 -0.92
CA ARG A 134 -17.21 -16.06 -2.07
C ARG A 134 -15.73 -16.13 -1.64
N ALA A 135 -15.41 -16.92 -0.61
CA ALA A 135 -14.05 -17.24 -0.19
C ALA A 135 -13.90 -18.66 0.40
N VAL A 136 -12.65 -19.13 0.46
CA VAL A 136 -12.22 -20.36 1.14
C VAL A 136 -11.37 -19.99 2.36
N THR A 137 -11.72 -20.51 3.53
CA THR A 137 -10.95 -20.30 4.77
C THR A 137 -10.19 -21.57 5.16
N LEU A 138 -8.92 -21.38 5.51
CA LEU A 138 -8.02 -22.40 6.02
C LEU A 138 -7.49 -21.99 7.40
N ALA A 139 -7.47 -22.90 8.36
CA ALA A 139 -6.64 -22.78 9.55
C ALA A 139 -5.37 -23.61 9.35
N ILE A 140 -4.21 -22.99 9.55
CA ILE A 140 -2.89 -23.61 9.38
C ILE A 140 -2.20 -23.66 10.74
N THR A 141 -2.08 -24.84 11.33
CA THR A 141 -1.35 -25.03 12.59
C THR A 141 0.03 -25.61 12.29
N SER A 142 1.08 -24.97 12.80
CA SER A 142 2.43 -25.52 12.74
C SER A 142 2.74 -26.30 14.01
N HIS A 143 3.42 -27.43 13.88
CA HIS A 143 3.95 -28.18 15.01
C HIS A 143 5.41 -28.49 14.71
N TYR A 144 6.35 -28.03 15.53
CA TYR A 144 7.76 -28.29 15.28
C TYR A 144 8.55 -28.68 16.51
N VAL A 145 9.62 -29.44 16.26
CA VAL A 145 10.49 -30.00 17.29
C VAL A 145 11.91 -29.46 17.05
N PRO A 146 12.53 -28.78 18.03
CA PRO A 146 13.89 -28.26 17.91
C PRO A 146 14.96 -29.35 18.00
N ILE A 147 16.20 -29.01 17.65
CA ILE A 147 17.38 -29.88 17.77
C ILE A 147 17.79 -30.04 19.25
N ASP A 148 17.74 -28.98 20.05
CA ASP A 148 18.10 -28.98 21.48
C ASP A 148 16.88 -28.82 22.41
N ASP A 149 16.91 -29.48 23.57
CA ASP A 149 15.85 -29.42 24.60
C ASP A 149 15.94 -28.12 25.44
N ARG A 150 16.12 -26.96 24.79
CA ARG A 150 16.24 -25.64 25.46
C ARG A 150 14.95 -24.84 25.36
N CYS A 151 14.46 -24.37 26.50
CA CYS A 151 13.09 -23.83 26.64
C CYS A 151 12.97 -22.34 26.30
N TYR A 152 13.81 -21.82 25.40
CA TYR A 152 13.70 -20.45 24.92
C TYR A 152 12.77 -20.41 23.71
N ASP A 153 11.77 -19.53 23.74
CA ASP A 153 10.99 -19.24 22.55
C ASP A 153 11.88 -18.58 21.49
N ARG A 154 12.21 -19.35 20.43
CA ARG A 154 12.99 -18.90 19.28
C ARG A 154 12.11 -18.47 18.09
N SER A 155 10.78 -18.57 18.21
CA SER A 155 9.84 -18.28 17.11
C SER A 155 9.96 -16.83 16.61
N GLN A 156 10.35 -15.90 17.47
CA GLN A 156 10.63 -14.51 17.08
C GLN A 156 11.89 -14.32 16.23
N PHE A 157 12.94 -15.12 16.47
CA PHE A 157 14.27 -14.90 15.85
C PHE A 157 14.43 -15.62 14.51
N ALA A 158 13.71 -16.73 14.29
CA ALA A 158 13.68 -17.45 13.02
C ALA A 158 12.38 -18.27 12.87
N PRO A 159 11.20 -17.65 12.71
CA PRO A 159 9.93 -18.38 12.60
C PRO A 159 9.92 -19.29 11.38
N MET A 160 9.20 -20.42 11.49
CA MET A 160 8.81 -21.16 10.31
C MET A 160 7.97 -20.23 9.43
N THR A 161 8.39 -20.03 8.18
CA THR A 161 7.81 -19.02 7.29
C THR A 161 7.52 -19.62 5.93
N LEU A 162 6.25 -19.58 5.50
CA LEU A 162 5.87 -19.85 4.12
C LEU A 162 6.06 -18.57 3.29
N ARG A 163 6.91 -18.66 2.28
CA ARG A 163 7.30 -17.57 1.37
C ARG A 163 6.70 -17.80 -0.01
N ASP A 164 6.59 -16.72 -0.78
CA ASP A 164 6.19 -16.74 -2.19
C ASP A 164 4.86 -17.50 -2.40
N ALA A 165 3.94 -17.36 -1.45
CA ALA A 165 2.69 -18.09 -1.44
C ALA A 165 1.81 -17.68 -2.62
N THR A 166 1.20 -18.65 -3.31
CA THR A 166 0.30 -18.43 -4.44
C THR A 166 -0.91 -19.35 -4.37
N THR A 167 -2.04 -18.88 -4.91
CA THR A 167 -3.26 -19.67 -5.11
C THR A 167 -3.48 -19.88 -6.61
N THR A 168 -3.74 -21.11 -7.02
CA THR A 168 -4.14 -21.46 -8.39
C THR A 168 -5.66 -21.54 -8.47
N TYR A 169 -6.25 -20.83 -9.43
CA TYR A 169 -7.68 -20.86 -9.71
C TYR A 169 -7.97 -21.56 -11.04
N THR A 170 -9.00 -22.40 -11.10
CA THR A 170 -9.48 -23.07 -12.31
C THR A 170 -10.92 -22.68 -12.62
N GLY A 171 -11.36 -22.88 -13.86
CA GLY A 171 -12.69 -22.46 -14.35
C GLY A 171 -12.63 -21.24 -15.26
N VAL A 172 -13.77 -20.53 -15.38
CA VAL A 172 -13.91 -19.31 -16.19
C VAL A 172 -14.62 -18.26 -15.34
N GLU A 173 -14.02 -17.08 -15.21
CA GLU A 173 -14.59 -15.99 -14.42
C GLU A 173 -15.95 -15.56 -14.99
N LYS A 174 -17.00 -15.67 -14.17
CA LYS A 174 -18.36 -15.27 -14.52
C LYS A 174 -18.40 -13.74 -14.66
N GLN A 175 -18.77 -13.27 -15.85
CA GLN A 175 -19.02 -11.85 -16.10
C GLN A 175 -20.24 -11.36 -15.31
N PRO A 176 -20.23 -10.10 -14.82
CA PRO A 176 -21.29 -9.58 -13.98
C PRO A 176 -22.59 -9.39 -14.75
N ALA A 177 -23.72 -9.77 -14.16
CA ALA A 177 -25.05 -9.62 -14.76
C ALA A 177 -25.79 -8.34 -14.34
N SER A 178 -25.28 -7.61 -13.34
CA SER A 178 -25.84 -6.35 -12.87
C SER A 178 -24.74 -5.41 -12.34
N PRO A 179 -24.99 -4.10 -12.18
CA PRO A 179 -24.05 -3.18 -11.54
C PRO A 179 -23.62 -3.63 -10.14
N ALA A 180 -24.49 -4.34 -9.41
CA ALA A 180 -24.17 -4.89 -8.09
C ALA A 180 -23.16 -6.05 -8.16
N GLU A 181 -23.14 -6.84 -9.23
CA GLU A 181 -22.15 -7.91 -9.41
C GLU A 181 -20.81 -7.40 -9.98
N PHE A 182 -20.73 -6.12 -10.37
CA PHE A 182 -19.66 -5.61 -11.24
C PHE A 182 -18.25 -5.76 -10.66
N LEU A 183 -18.09 -5.50 -9.35
CA LEU A 183 -16.81 -5.60 -8.67
C LEU A 183 -16.54 -7.05 -8.19
N PRO A 184 -15.48 -7.72 -8.67
CA PRO A 184 -15.11 -9.07 -8.24
C PRO A 184 -14.49 -9.10 -6.84
N PRO A 185 -14.34 -10.28 -6.21
CA PRO A 185 -13.59 -10.42 -4.94
C PRO A 185 -12.07 -10.20 -5.09
N VAL A 186 -11.57 -10.17 -6.32
CA VAL A 186 -10.17 -9.91 -6.69
C VAL A 186 -10.15 -9.00 -7.91
N LEU A 187 -9.55 -7.81 -7.80
CA LEU A 187 -9.41 -6.86 -8.91
C LEU A 187 -7.94 -6.46 -9.07
N ARG A 188 -7.32 -6.87 -10.17
CA ARG A 188 -5.95 -6.47 -10.55
C ARG A 188 -5.91 -5.10 -11.20
N LYS A 189 -6.90 -4.79 -12.05
CA LYS A 189 -6.93 -3.55 -12.83
C LYS A 189 -8.33 -3.02 -13.06
N LEU A 190 -8.50 -1.72 -12.83
CA LEU A 190 -9.62 -0.93 -13.30
C LEU A 190 -9.17 -0.01 -14.44
N THR A 191 -9.90 0.01 -15.55
CA THR A 191 -9.72 1.02 -16.60
C THR A 191 -10.95 1.94 -16.62
N ILE A 192 -10.74 3.23 -16.37
CA ILE A 192 -11.78 4.26 -16.39
C ILE A 192 -11.65 5.05 -17.70
N PHE A 193 -12.64 4.92 -18.58
CA PHE A 193 -12.76 5.75 -19.77
C PHE A 193 -13.57 7.00 -19.45
N VAL A 194 -12.96 8.19 -19.56
CA VAL A 194 -13.67 9.48 -19.44
C VAL A 194 -14.21 9.91 -20.80
N ALA A 195 -15.46 10.39 -20.82
CA ALA A 195 -16.12 10.82 -22.05
C ALA A 195 -15.61 12.18 -22.56
N ASP A 196 -15.33 13.12 -21.66
CA ASP A 196 -14.63 14.37 -21.96
C ASP A 196 -13.49 14.59 -20.94
N PRO A 197 -12.20 14.39 -21.32
CA PRO A 197 -11.08 14.58 -20.41
C PRO A 197 -10.83 16.05 -20.03
N THR A 198 -11.47 17.02 -20.70
CA THR A 198 -11.39 18.45 -20.36
C THR A 198 -12.51 18.91 -19.42
N SER A 199 -13.56 18.10 -19.29
CA SER A 199 -14.70 18.34 -18.40
C SER A 199 -14.32 18.10 -16.94
N ARG A 200 -14.44 19.14 -16.11
CA ARG A 200 -14.20 19.01 -14.67
C ARG A 200 -15.14 18.04 -13.97
N SER A 201 -16.36 17.79 -14.47
CA SER A 201 -17.24 16.78 -13.85
C SER A 201 -16.70 15.38 -14.09
N ASP A 202 -16.23 15.09 -15.29
CA ASP A 202 -15.74 13.79 -15.72
C ASP A 202 -14.38 13.49 -15.08
N GLN A 203 -13.50 14.49 -14.99
CA GLN A 203 -12.25 14.43 -14.24
C GLN A 203 -12.50 14.15 -12.74
N ASN A 204 -13.40 14.90 -12.09
CA ASN A 204 -13.79 14.66 -10.69
C ASN A 204 -14.34 13.25 -10.48
N ALA A 205 -15.26 12.83 -11.35
CA ALA A 205 -15.90 11.53 -11.30
C ALA A 205 -14.89 10.37 -11.44
N ALA A 206 -13.93 10.50 -12.35
CA ALA A 206 -12.85 9.52 -12.53
C ALA A 206 -11.94 9.44 -11.30
N LEU A 207 -11.41 10.57 -10.81
CA LEU A 207 -10.52 10.57 -9.64
C LEU A 207 -11.21 10.07 -8.36
N THR A 208 -12.49 10.44 -8.15
CA THR A 208 -13.30 9.95 -7.02
C THR A 208 -13.53 8.44 -7.11
N LEU A 209 -13.80 7.92 -8.31
CA LEU A 209 -13.97 6.49 -8.52
C LEU A 209 -12.65 5.73 -8.29
N SER A 210 -11.51 6.28 -8.73
CA SER A 210 -10.19 5.70 -8.49
C SER A 210 -9.88 5.54 -7.00
N THR A 211 -10.02 6.61 -6.21
CA THR A 211 -9.72 6.54 -4.77
C THR A 211 -10.72 5.67 -4.02
N ALA A 212 -12.01 5.74 -4.35
CA ALA A 212 -13.03 4.90 -3.72
C ALA A 212 -12.84 3.40 -4.01
N VAL A 213 -12.49 3.03 -5.25
CA VAL A 213 -12.23 1.63 -5.59
C VAL A 213 -10.96 1.13 -4.91
N VAL A 214 -9.85 1.87 -4.94
CA VAL A 214 -8.62 1.44 -4.25
C VAL A 214 -8.86 1.30 -2.74
N ASN A 215 -9.59 2.24 -2.11
CA ASN A 215 -9.96 2.14 -0.69
C ASN A 215 -10.81 0.88 -0.39
N HIS A 216 -11.77 0.54 -1.27
CA HIS A 216 -12.62 -0.65 -1.11
C HIS A 216 -11.85 -1.98 -1.15
N TYR A 217 -10.83 -2.08 -2.00
CA TYR A 217 -9.99 -3.30 -2.09
C TYR A 217 -8.87 -3.34 -1.05
N GLY A 218 -8.55 -2.20 -0.42
CA GLY A 218 -7.72 -2.11 0.78
C GLY A 218 -6.30 -2.65 0.56
N SER A 219 -6.01 -3.84 1.10
CA SER A 219 -4.71 -4.49 0.99
C SER A 219 -4.44 -5.17 -0.35
N GLN A 220 -5.46 -5.34 -1.21
CA GLN A 220 -5.26 -5.78 -2.59
C GLN A 220 -4.78 -4.61 -3.46
N PRO A 221 -3.60 -4.72 -4.12
CA PRO A 221 -3.10 -3.66 -5.00
C PRO A 221 -3.91 -3.61 -6.29
N VAL A 222 -4.72 -2.56 -6.45
CA VAL A 222 -5.56 -2.31 -7.65
C VAL A 222 -4.90 -1.28 -8.55
N ARG A 223 -4.48 -1.68 -9.76
CA ARG A 223 -4.02 -0.72 -10.76
C ARG A 223 -5.20 0.04 -11.35
N VAL A 224 -5.28 1.36 -11.19
CA VAL A 224 -6.31 2.17 -11.85
C VAL A 224 -5.70 3.02 -12.97
N GLU A 225 -6.16 2.80 -14.21
CA GLU A 225 -5.76 3.58 -15.39
C GLU A 225 -6.91 4.45 -15.89
N ILE A 226 -6.64 5.72 -16.22
CA ILE A 226 -7.59 6.58 -16.93
C ILE A 226 -7.26 6.60 -18.43
N GLN A 227 -8.28 6.47 -19.26
CA GLN A 227 -8.22 6.58 -20.72
C GLN A 227 -9.33 7.50 -21.23
N GLU A 228 -9.17 8.05 -22.43
CA GLU A 228 -10.22 8.83 -23.09
C GLU A 228 -11.10 7.90 -23.91
N LEU A 229 -12.42 8.08 -23.85
CA LEU A 229 -13.35 7.41 -24.74
C LEU A 229 -13.30 8.09 -26.13
N PRO A 230 -12.96 7.38 -27.22
CA PRO A 230 -12.82 8.03 -28.52
C PRO A 230 -14.13 8.68 -28.99
N VAL A 231 -14.08 9.94 -29.40
CA VAL A 231 -15.26 10.69 -29.87
C VAL A 231 -15.91 10.00 -31.07
N GLY A 232 -17.18 9.62 -30.94
CA GLY A 232 -17.92 8.85 -31.95
C GLY A 232 -17.48 7.38 -32.09
N GLY A 233 -16.56 6.92 -31.26
CA GLY A 233 -16.21 5.52 -31.11
C GLY A 233 -17.26 4.74 -30.31
N GLY A 234 -17.29 3.42 -30.52
CA GLY A 234 -18.02 2.52 -29.63
C GLY A 234 -17.28 2.27 -28.32
N LEU A 235 -17.89 1.49 -27.44
CA LEU A 235 -17.25 0.97 -26.24
C LEU A 235 -15.93 0.23 -26.54
N PRO A 236 -15.01 0.13 -25.55
CA PRO A 236 -13.75 -0.60 -25.70
C PRO A 236 -13.94 -2.01 -26.30
N GLY A 237 -13.27 -2.26 -27.42
CA GLY A 237 -13.42 -3.49 -28.21
C GLY A 237 -12.51 -4.65 -27.78
N VAL A 238 -11.72 -4.49 -26.72
CA VAL A 238 -10.81 -5.51 -26.19
C VAL A 238 -11.43 -6.10 -24.93
N ALA A 239 -11.51 -7.44 -24.85
CA ALA A 239 -11.97 -8.10 -23.64
C ALA A 239 -10.96 -7.86 -22.49
N PRO A 240 -11.40 -7.50 -21.28
CA PRO A 240 -10.54 -7.48 -20.10
C PRO A 240 -9.96 -8.88 -19.87
N THR A 241 -8.72 -8.93 -19.38
CA THR A 241 -8.19 -10.19 -18.85
C THR A 241 -8.85 -10.49 -17.48
N PRO A 242 -8.74 -11.73 -16.97
CA PRO A 242 -9.34 -12.08 -15.69
C PRO A 242 -8.85 -11.20 -14.53
N PHE A 243 -9.77 -10.85 -13.64
CA PHE A 243 -9.62 -9.84 -12.58
C PHE A 243 -9.42 -8.40 -13.07
N GLU A 244 -9.81 -8.08 -14.30
CA GLU A 244 -9.85 -6.69 -14.78
C GLU A 244 -11.30 -6.22 -15.01
N ARG A 245 -11.53 -4.91 -14.87
CA ARG A 245 -12.83 -4.26 -15.09
C ARG A 245 -12.67 -2.94 -15.84
N THR A 246 -13.73 -2.57 -16.56
CA THR A 246 -13.78 -1.36 -17.39
C THR A 246 -15.02 -0.54 -17.07
N VAL A 247 -14.81 0.73 -16.75
CA VAL A 247 -15.88 1.70 -16.47
C VAL A 247 -15.83 2.80 -17.52
N VAL A 248 -17.00 3.29 -17.94
CA VAL A 248 -17.14 4.51 -18.74
C VAL A 248 -17.84 5.56 -17.88
N VAL A 249 -17.23 6.74 -17.77
CA VAL A 249 -17.68 7.85 -16.92
C VAL A 249 -18.04 9.05 -17.80
N GLY A 250 -19.22 9.61 -17.55
CA GLY A 250 -19.71 10.84 -18.18
C GLY A 250 -20.43 10.64 -19.52
N GLY A 251 -20.47 11.73 -20.30
CA GLY A 251 -21.15 11.80 -21.60
C GLY A 251 -22.65 12.13 -21.51
N ALA A 252 -23.18 12.72 -22.59
CA ALA A 252 -24.46 13.42 -22.63
C ALA A 252 -25.73 12.52 -22.73
N SER A 253 -25.75 11.37 -22.06
CA SER A 253 -26.99 10.57 -21.94
C SER A 253 -27.81 10.98 -20.72
N GLU A 254 -29.00 10.39 -20.60
CA GLU A 254 -29.74 10.31 -19.33
C GLU A 254 -28.82 9.81 -18.21
N ALA A 255 -28.98 10.39 -17.01
CA ALA A 255 -28.14 10.09 -15.86
C ALA A 255 -28.47 8.70 -15.27
N GLY A 256 -27.45 7.94 -14.90
CA GLY A 256 -27.65 6.62 -14.30
C GLY A 256 -26.40 5.75 -14.26
N ILE A 257 -26.56 4.59 -13.62
CA ILE A 257 -25.56 3.53 -13.49
C ILE A 257 -26.13 2.27 -14.17
N GLY A 258 -25.42 1.70 -15.13
CA GLY A 258 -25.86 0.50 -15.85
C GLY A 258 -24.71 -0.34 -16.38
N LEU A 259 -25.00 -1.60 -16.74
CA LEU A 259 -24.07 -2.40 -17.53
C LEU A 259 -24.40 -2.26 -19.01
N GLU A 260 -23.38 -2.08 -19.83
CA GLU A 260 -23.49 -2.05 -21.29
C GLU A 260 -22.62 -3.16 -21.90
N GLY A 261 -23.22 -3.98 -22.75
CA GLY A 261 -22.54 -5.14 -23.36
C GLY A 261 -21.57 -4.71 -24.46
N THR A 262 -20.34 -5.21 -24.43
CA THR A 262 -19.36 -4.98 -25.50
C THR A 262 -19.40 -6.09 -26.56
N PRO A 263 -18.95 -5.82 -27.80
CA PRO A 263 -18.69 -6.88 -28.79
C PRO A 263 -17.67 -7.93 -28.33
N ALA A 264 -16.85 -7.60 -27.31
CA ALA A 264 -15.86 -8.49 -26.72
C ALA A 264 -16.43 -9.43 -25.64
N GLY A 265 -17.73 -9.33 -25.32
CA GLY A 265 -18.45 -10.25 -24.43
C GLY A 265 -18.38 -9.94 -22.93
N ALA A 266 -17.44 -9.10 -22.49
CA ALA A 266 -17.42 -8.55 -21.14
C ALA A 266 -18.20 -7.23 -21.08
N PRO A 267 -19.13 -7.02 -20.14
CA PRO A 267 -19.84 -5.75 -20.00
C PRO A 267 -18.94 -4.68 -19.37
N VAL A 268 -19.15 -3.42 -19.77
CA VAL A 268 -18.61 -2.26 -19.05
C VAL A 268 -19.66 -1.73 -18.07
N LEU A 269 -19.22 -1.16 -16.95
CA LEU A 269 -20.08 -0.31 -16.14
C LEU A 269 -20.11 1.08 -16.76
N ARG A 270 -21.29 1.64 -17.02
CA ARG A 270 -21.47 3.01 -17.49
C ARG A 270 -22.09 3.83 -16.37
N ILE A 271 -21.39 4.90 -15.96
CA ILE A 271 -21.84 5.89 -14.98
C ILE A 271 -21.97 7.21 -15.73
N ALA A 272 -23.20 7.60 -16.04
CA ALA A 272 -23.50 8.74 -16.92
C ALA A 272 -24.31 9.83 -16.21
N GLY A 273 -24.28 11.02 -16.80
CA GLY A 273 -24.91 12.24 -16.28
C GLY A 273 -24.06 13.44 -16.68
N ASN A 274 -24.61 14.64 -16.50
CA ASN A 274 -23.89 15.91 -16.65
C ASN A 274 -23.65 16.54 -15.27
N GLU A 275 -22.57 17.31 -15.12
CA GLU A 275 -22.29 18.17 -13.96
C GLU A 275 -22.62 17.51 -12.59
N THR A 276 -23.68 17.97 -11.93
CA THR A 276 -24.13 17.50 -10.61
C THR A 276 -24.79 16.12 -10.62
N ASP A 277 -25.42 15.74 -11.73
CA ASP A 277 -26.04 14.42 -11.88
C ASP A 277 -24.95 13.36 -11.92
N LEU A 278 -23.86 13.60 -12.65
CA LEU A 278 -22.71 12.70 -12.69
C LEU A 278 -22.08 12.50 -11.30
N SER A 279 -21.86 13.59 -10.55
CA SER A 279 -21.35 13.48 -9.18
C SER A 279 -22.30 12.73 -8.25
N SER A 280 -23.61 12.86 -8.47
CA SER A 280 -24.63 12.13 -7.70
C SER A 280 -24.63 10.63 -8.02
N GLN A 281 -24.45 10.24 -9.29
CA GLN A 281 -24.30 8.82 -9.66
C GLN A 281 -23.01 8.21 -9.11
N VAL A 282 -21.88 8.93 -9.16
CA VAL A 282 -20.62 8.45 -8.56
C VAL A 282 -20.76 8.30 -7.05
N ALA A 283 -21.32 9.30 -6.35
CA ALA A 283 -21.57 9.22 -4.91
C ALA A 283 -22.50 8.05 -4.55
N LEU A 284 -23.55 7.80 -5.35
CA LEU A 284 -24.44 6.66 -5.17
C LEU A 284 -23.71 5.32 -5.37
N PHE A 285 -22.87 5.20 -6.39
CA PHE A 285 -22.07 4.00 -6.62
C PHE A 285 -21.09 3.75 -5.45
N VAL A 286 -20.34 4.77 -5.05
CA VAL A 286 -19.36 4.72 -3.95
C VAL A 286 -20.02 4.36 -2.62
N ALA A 287 -21.15 4.98 -2.29
CA ALA A 287 -21.90 4.70 -1.05
C ALA A 287 -22.47 3.27 -0.96
N ASN A 288 -22.51 2.53 -2.08
CA ASN A 288 -23.04 1.16 -2.14
C ASN A 288 -21.98 0.11 -2.46
N LEU A 289 -20.68 0.45 -2.53
CA LEU A 289 -19.59 -0.51 -2.80
C LEU A 289 -19.66 -1.75 -1.88
N ASP A 290 -19.91 -1.52 -0.59
CA ASP A 290 -20.03 -2.59 0.42
C ASP A 290 -21.26 -3.48 0.25
N GLY A 291 -22.34 -2.92 -0.33
CA GLY A 291 -23.59 -3.64 -0.65
C GLY A 291 -23.54 -4.38 -1.99
N TYR A 292 -22.68 -3.95 -2.90
CA TYR A 292 -22.40 -4.62 -4.17
C TYR A 292 -21.41 -5.77 -3.98
N ALA A 293 -20.37 -5.58 -3.17
CA ALA A 293 -19.30 -6.55 -2.97
C ALA A 293 -19.45 -7.38 -1.69
N ALA A 294 -20.54 -8.15 -1.57
CA ALA A 294 -20.77 -9.07 -0.43
C ALA A 294 -19.63 -10.09 -0.20
N ALA A 295 -18.73 -10.27 -1.16
CA ALA A 295 -17.52 -11.09 -1.07
C ALA A 295 -16.31 -10.43 -0.37
N SER A 296 -16.13 -9.11 -0.52
CA SER A 296 -14.89 -8.44 -0.08
C SER A 296 -14.70 -8.53 1.44
N ARG A 297 -15.79 -8.78 2.18
CA ARG A 297 -15.84 -9.05 3.63
C ARG A 297 -14.98 -10.25 4.08
N ALA A 298 -14.68 -11.19 3.18
CA ALA A 298 -13.76 -12.29 3.46
C ALA A 298 -12.29 -11.84 3.61
N ILE A 299 -11.97 -10.59 3.27
CA ILE A 299 -10.68 -9.96 3.49
C ILE A 299 -10.74 -9.22 4.84
N THR A 300 -10.77 -9.99 5.92
CA THR A 300 -10.59 -9.58 7.34
C THR A 300 -10.95 -8.13 7.67
N ALA A 301 -12.25 -7.79 7.67
CA ALA A 301 -12.75 -6.51 8.16
C ALA A 301 -13.97 -6.74 9.08
N PRO A 302 -13.97 -6.21 10.32
CA PRO A 302 -15.19 -6.08 11.12
C PRO A 302 -16.21 -5.17 10.40
N ASP A 303 -17.50 -5.47 10.53
CA ASP A 303 -18.62 -4.89 9.75
C ASP A 303 -19.00 -3.45 10.17
N GLU A 304 -18.02 -2.63 10.53
CA GLU A 304 -18.19 -1.27 11.06
C GLU A 304 -17.20 -0.29 10.43
N LYS A 305 -17.70 0.88 10.02
CA LYS A 305 -16.85 1.96 9.52
C LYS A 305 -15.94 2.54 10.61
N VAL A 306 -14.66 2.74 10.28
CA VAL A 306 -13.79 3.64 11.05
C VAL A 306 -14.41 5.04 11.03
N PRO A 307 -14.37 5.82 12.12
CA PRO A 307 -14.90 7.19 12.13
C PRO A 307 -14.28 8.05 11.01
N GLU A 308 -15.10 8.45 10.04
CA GLU A 308 -14.69 9.31 8.91
C GLU A 308 -14.27 10.74 9.35
N VAL A 309 -14.55 11.10 10.60
CA VAL A 309 -14.14 12.35 11.25
C VAL A 309 -13.06 12.05 12.29
N ALA A 310 -11.89 12.65 12.12
CA ALA A 310 -10.75 12.52 13.03
C ALA A 310 -11.09 12.95 14.47
N GLN A 311 -10.90 12.06 15.44
CA GLN A 311 -11.20 12.29 16.86
C GLN A 311 -9.92 12.42 17.70
N ASP A 312 -10.01 13.14 18.81
CA ASP A 312 -8.89 13.32 19.74
C ASP A 312 -8.65 12.08 20.61
N VAL A 313 -9.67 11.23 20.80
CA VAL A 313 -9.57 9.95 21.50
C VAL A 313 -10.38 8.91 20.72
N VAL A 314 -9.80 7.73 20.47
CA VAL A 314 -10.44 6.59 19.81
C VAL A 314 -10.14 5.30 20.57
N THR A 315 -11.04 4.32 20.55
CA THR A 315 -10.75 2.96 21.04
C THR A 315 -10.04 2.12 19.98
N LEU A 316 -9.35 1.05 20.40
CA LEU A 316 -8.81 0.05 19.47
C LEU A 316 -9.95 -0.56 18.61
N GLU A 317 -11.11 -0.83 19.22
CA GLU A 317 -12.32 -1.29 18.52
C GLU A 317 -12.78 -0.35 17.38
N GLN A 318 -12.73 0.97 17.60
CA GLN A 318 -13.04 1.99 16.59
C GLN A 318 -12.01 2.04 15.47
N LEU A 319 -10.74 1.75 15.78
CA LEU A 319 -9.65 1.56 14.81
C LEU A 319 -9.69 0.19 14.10
N LYS A 320 -10.71 -0.64 14.37
CA LYS A 320 -10.85 -2.05 13.91
C LYS A 320 -9.74 -2.98 14.39
N ILE A 321 -9.01 -2.57 15.42
CA ILE A 321 -8.07 -3.39 16.18
C ILE A 321 -8.90 -4.14 17.23
N GLY A 322 -9.23 -5.40 16.94
CA GLY A 322 -9.99 -6.25 17.85
C GLY A 322 -9.25 -6.59 19.14
N SER A 323 -9.77 -7.53 19.93
CA SER A 323 -8.99 -8.06 21.06
C SER A 323 -7.76 -8.80 20.52
N LEU A 324 -6.58 -8.42 21.00
CA LEU A 324 -5.32 -8.99 20.57
C LEU A 324 -4.80 -9.90 21.69
N THR A 325 -4.63 -11.19 21.40
CA THR A 325 -4.11 -12.17 22.36
C THR A 325 -2.87 -12.85 21.78
N ALA A 326 -1.83 -12.99 22.60
CA ALA A 326 -0.68 -13.83 22.34
C ALA A 326 -0.42 -14.77 23.53
N SER A 327 0.25 -15.89 23.27
CA SER A 327 0.63 -16.88 24.28
C SER A 327 2.09 -17.32 24.08
N GLY A 328 2.77 -17.65 25.17
CA GLY A 328 4.18 -18.04 25.14
C GLY A 328 4.70 -18.46 26.51
N ALA A 329 5.96 -18.89 26.57
CA ALA A 329 6.57 -19.40 27.80
C ALA A 329 7.25 -18.30 28.62
N ASN A 330 8.33 -17.73 28.08
CA ASN A 330 9.23 -16.80 28.79
C ASN A 330 9.16 -15.35 28.29
N HIS A 331 8.54 -15.12 27.13
CA HIS A 331 8.40 -13.82 26.49
C HIS A 331 7.15 -13.88 25.60
N ILE A 332 6.29 -12.87 25.66
CA ILE A 332 5.04 -12.79 24.90
C ILE A 332 4.85 -11.36 24.42
N GLU A 333 4.56 -11.14 23.14
CA GLU A 333 4.32 -9.80 22.60
C GLU A 333 2.97 -9.70 21.90
N VAL A 334 2.29 -8.59 22.17
CA VAL A 334 1.07 -8.16 21.50
C VAL A 334 1.36 -6.82 20.79
N PRO A 335 1.60 -6.83 19.46
CA PRO A 335 1.80 -5.61 18.69
C PRO A 335 0.46 -4.93 18.39
N ILE A 336 0.36 -3.65 18.74
CA ILE A 336 -0.78 -2.78 18.41
C ILE A 336 -0.34 -1.85 17.27
N GLU A 337 -0.85 -2.08 16.07
CA GLU A 337 -0.56 -1.24 14.90
C GLU A 337 -1.46 0.00 14.88
N ILE A 338 -0.87 1.19 14.79
CA ILE A 338 -1.57 2.48 14.77
C ILE A 338 -1.11 3.25 13.51
N ASN A 339 -2.05 3.65 12.67
CA ASN A 339 -1.77 4.44 11.46
C ASN A 339 -2.43 5.82 11.52
N GLN A 340 -1.67 6.89 11.25
CA GLN A 340 -2.21 8.27 11.23
C GLN A 340 -3.34 8.46 10.20
N THR A 341 -3.40 7.63 9.14
CA THR A 341 -4.50 7.64 8.17
C THR A 341 -5.80 7.02 8.71
N GLN A 342 -5.75 6.12 9.70
CA GLN A 342 -6.94 5.68 10.46
C GLN A 342 -7.43 6.77 11.42
N LEU A 343 -6.50 7.56 11.96
CA LEU A 343 -6.80 8.76 12.77
C LEU A 343 -7.28 9.94 11.90
N GLY A 344 -7.16 9.83 10.57
CA GLY A 344 -7.67 10.78 9.58
C GLY A 344 -6.97 12.15 9.52
N ARG A 345 -5.81 12.30 10.17
CA ARG A 345 -5.04 13.56 10.22
C ARG A 345 -3.59 13.34 10.68
N PRO A 346 -2.68 14.30 10.48
CA PRO A 346 -1.39 14.30 11.14
C PRO A 346 -1.54 14.49 12.66
N VAL A 347 -0.76 13.75 13.46
CA VAL A 347 -0.88 13.78 14.92
C VAL A 347 0.42 14.07 15.67
N ARG A 348 0.27 14.56 16.91
CA ARG A 348 1.31 14.82 17.91
C ARG A 348 0.73 14.60 19.32
N GLU A 349 1.59 14.57 20.33
CA GLU A 349 1.23 14.25 21.73
C GLU A 349 0.42 12.94 21.82
N LEU A 350 0.85 11.91 21.10
CA LEU A 350 0.19 10.60 21.09
C LEU A 350 0.35 9.92 22.46
N SER A 351 -0.75 9.41 22.98
CA SER A 351 -0.78 8.62 24.23
C SER A 351 -1.73 7.44 24.09
N ALA A 352 -1.52 6.40 24.89
CA ALA A 352 -2.37 5.23 24.94
C ALA A 352 -2.76 4.92 26.39
N HIS A 353 -4.04 4.61 26.60
CA HIS A 353 -4.55 4.02 27.83
C HIS A 353 -4.88 2.55 27.54
N LEU A 354 -3.99 1.67 27.97
CA LEU A 354 -3.99 0.25 27.67
C LEU A 354 -4.59 -0.53 28.82
N LEU A 355 -5.60 -1.32 28.50
CA LEU A 355 -6.32 -2.21 29.39
C LEU A 355 -6.12 -3.64 28.91
N GLY A 356 -6.04 -4.61 29.82
CA GLY A 356 -5.94 -6.00 29.43
C GLY A 356 -5.69 -6.97 30.57
N THR A 357 -5.38 -8.20 30.20
CA THR A 357 -5.18 -9.32 31.13
C THR A 357 -3.98 -10.18 30.76
N TYR A 358 -3.46 -10.90 31.74
CA TYR A 358 -2.45 -11.93 31.59
C TYR A 358 -2.73 -13.08 32.55
N VAL A 359 -2.23 -14.29 32.25
CA VAL A 359 -2.33 -15.41 33.20
C VAL A 359 -1.39 -15.15 34.38
N PRO A 360 -1.88 -15.09 35.65
CA PRO A 360 -1.02 -14.88 36.81
C PRO A 360 0.07 -15.94 36.92
N LEU A 361 1.28 -15.52 37.25
CA LEU A 361 2.44 -16.40 37.32
C LEU A 361 2.43 -17.29 38.59
N PRO A 362 2.92 -18.53 38.51
CA PRO A 362 3.15 -19.35 39.70
C PRO A 362 4.29 -18.75 40.55
N PRO A 363 4.34 -19.01 41.89
CA PRO A 363 5.34 -18.41 42.79
C PRO A 363 6.83 -18.68 42.46
N SER A 364 7.12 -19.65 41.57
CA SER A 364 8.46 -19.95 41.06
C SER A 364 8.88 -19.09 39.85
N ARG A 365 8.02 -18.17 39.40
CA ARG A 365 8.26 -17.26 38.27
C ARG A 365 7.98 -15.82 38.67
N ASN A 366 8.73 -14.90 38.07
CA ASN A 366 8.54 -13.46 38.19
C ASN A 366 8.59 -12.85 36.79
N GLY A 367 7.86 -11.77 36.57
CA GLY A 367 7.89 -11.10 35.27
C GLY A 367 7.56 -9.62 35.35
N ILE A 368 7.73 -8.96 34.21
CA ILE A 368 7.47 -7.55 34.01
C ILE A 368 6.62 -7.38 32.75
N LEU A 369 5.61 -6.54 32.83
CA LEU A 369 4.88 -6.01 31.68
C LEU A 369 5.63 -4.77 31.20
N ALA A 370 5.95 -4.69 29.92
CA ALA A 370 6.58 -3.53 29.30
C ALA A 370 5.76 -3.05 28.10
N VAL A 371 5.74 -1.74 27.87
CA VAL A 371 5.16 -1.15 26.65
C VAL A 371 6.25 -0.42 25.90
N ARG A 372 6.41 -0.74 24.61
CA ARG A 372 7.54 -0.33 23.77
C ARG A 372 7.05 0.26 22.45
N MET A 373 7.82 1.16 21.87
CA MET A 373 7.68 1.57 20.47
C MET A 373 9.06 1.47 19.80
N GLY A 374 9.21 0.49 18.91
CA GLY A 374 10.52 -0.02 18.52
C GLY A 374 11.36 -0.40 19.75
N GLU A 375 12.64 -0.02 19.74
CA GLU A 375 13.56 -0.25 20.86
C GLU A 375 13.28 0.62 22.12
N THR A 376 12.39 1.62 22.04
CA THR A 376 12.16 2.54 23.16
C THR A 376 11.09 1.99 24.09
N GLN A 377 11.46 1.61 25.31
CA GLN A 377 10.51 1.32 26.38
C GLN A 377 9.88 2.62 26.89
N LEU A 378 8.56 2.70 26.81
CA LEU A 378 7.75 3.86 27.18
C LEU A 378 7.16 3.72 28.60
N ALA A 379 6.81 2.50 29.00
CA ALA A 379 6.29 2.18 30.33
C ALA A 379 6.66 0.75 30.73
N SER A 380 6.60 0.47 32.03
CA SER A 380 6.69 -0.89 32.55
C SER A 380 6.07 -1.01 33.95
N ALA A 381 5.47 -2.17 34.25
CA ALA A 381 4.91 -2.50 35.56
C ALA A 381 5.28 -3.94 35.96
N PRO A 382 5.51 -4.22 37.26
CA PRO A 382 5.64 -5.59 37.74
C PRO A 382 4.32 -6.34 37.59
N LEU A 383 4.40 -7.65 37.44
CA LEU A 383 3.20 -8.52 37.46
C LEU A 383 2.76 -8.81 38.89
N ASP A 384 1.46 -9.02 39.07
CA ASP A 384 0.84 -9.34 40.35
C ASP A 384 -0.20 -10.48 40.20
N ALA A 385 -0.91 -10.75 41.29
CA ALA A 385 -1.90 -11.83 41.35
C ALA A 385 -3.29 -11.47 40.77
N SER A 386 -3.50 -10.24 40.29
CA SER A 386 -4.77 -9.81 39.69
C SER A 386 -4.98 -10.38 38.29
N GLY A 387 -3.89 -10.64 37.55
CA GLY A 387 -3.95 -11.04 36.14
C GLY A 387 -4.49 -9.95 35.21
N ALA A 388 -4.48 -8.69 35.65
CA ALA A 388 -4.98 -7.54 34.89
C ALA A 388 -3.93 -6.42 34.83
N PHE A 389 -4.03 -5.56 33.83
CA PHE A 389 -3.25 -4.33 33.76
C PHE A 389 -4.10 -3.14 33.28
N ASP A 390 -3.74 -1.97 33.80
CA ASP A 390 -4.22 -0.66 33.40
C ASP A 390 -2.98 0.26 33.36
N LEU A 391 -2.58 0.67 32.15
CA LEU A 391 -1.37 1.46 31.92
C LEU A 391 -1.66 2.68 31.05
N GLN A 392 -1.18 3.84 31.47
CA GLN A 392 -1.11 5.03 30.61
C GLN A 392 0.32 5.24 30.11
N VAL A 393 0.44 5.49 28.81
CA VAL A 393 1.73 5.54 28.09
C VAL A 393 1.73 6.75 27.18
N ASN A 394 2.77 7.59 27.27
CA ASN A 394 2.97 8.73 26.37
C ASN A 394 4.05 8.38 25.35
N VAL A 395 3.80 8.70 24.08
CA VAL A 395 4.74 8.49 22.97
C VAL A 395 5.41 9.84 22.65
N PRO A 396 6.74 9.96 22.75
CA PRO A 396 7.45 11.17 22.32
C PRO A 396 7.23 11.46 20.83
N ASP A 397 7.01 12.72 20.49
CA ASP A 397 6.79 13.17 19.09
C ASP A 397 7.91 12.74 18.13
N THR A 398 9.14 12.53 18.63
CA THR A 398 10.30 12.05 17.86
C THR A 398 10.21 10.57 17.44
N LEU A 399 9.31 9.78 18.02
CA LEU A 399 9.04 8.40 17.62
C LEU A 399 7.84 8.29 16.67
N LEU A 400 7.11 9.38 16.44
CA LEU A 400 5.94 9.35 15.57
C LEU A 400 6.35 9.17 14.11
N SER A 401 5.57 8.34 13.43
CA SER A 401 5.67 7.98 12.03
C SER A 401 4.26 7.81 11.47
N ARG A 402 4.13 7.58 10.16
CA ARG A 402 2.83 7.27 9.53
C ARG A 402 2.23 5.97 10.07
N PHE A 403 3.06 4.92 10.13
CA PHE A 403 2.75 3.60 10.67
C PHE A 403 3.58 3.38 11.92
N MET A 404 2.92 3.19 13.06
CA MET A 404 3.54 3.00 14.37
C MET A 404 3.10 1.66 14.94
N THR A 405 3.99 0.97 15.65
CA THR A 405 3.65 -0.26 16.38
C THR A 405 3.97 -0.05 17.85
N LEU A 406 2.94 -0.12 18.69
CA LEU A 406 3.05 -0.09 20.14
C LEU A 406 2.99 -1.54 20.65
N THR A 407 4.11 -2.08 21.09
CA THR A 407 4.20 -3.47 21.55
C THR A 407 3.98 -3.55 23.05
N VAL A 408 2.98 -4.32 23.47
CA VAL A 408 2.81 -4.72 24.87
C VAL A 408 3.49 -6.08 25.04
N ALA A 409 4.48 -6.16 25.93
CA ALA A 409 5.32 -7.33 26.10
C ALA A 409 5.30 -7.85 27.55
N LEU A 410 5.23 -9.17 27.69
CA LEU A 410 5.29 -9.89 28.96
C LEU A 410 6.62 -10.66 29.03
N ASP A 411 7.58 -10.16 29.80
CA ASP A 411 8.87 -10.81 30.02
C ASP A 411 8.83 -11.62 31.31
N ILE A 412 9.04 -12.95 31.23
CA ILE A 412 8.92 -13.89 32.35
C ILE A 412 10.25 -14.60 32.60
N THR A 413 10.64 -14.64 33.87
CA THR A 413 11.86 -15.27 34.38
C THR A 413 11.53 -16.28 35.48
N GLY A 414 12.41 -17.27 35.68
CA GLY A 414 12.25 -18.33 36.67
C GLY A 414 12.37 -19.71 36.04
N ASP A 415 11.82 -20.72 36.72
CA ASP A 415 11.98 -22.11 36.30
C ASP A 415 11.04 -22.47 35.13
N PHE A 416 11.66 -22.85 34.01
CA PHE A 416 11.01 -23.39 32.82
C PHE A 416 11.46 -24.83 32.56
N GLN A 417 10.48 -25.72 32.43
CA GLN A 417 10.66 -27.12 32.03
C GLN A 417 10.03 -27.32 30.66
N CYS A 418 10.82 -27.78 29.69
CA CYS A 418 10.41 -27.91 28.29
C CYS A 418 9.29 -28.94 28.13
N GLY A 419 8.25 -28.61 27.37
CA GLY A 419 7.12 -29.53 27.09
C GLY A 419 6.20 -29.84 28.28
N THR A 420 6.50 -29.33 29.49
CA THR A 420 5.66 -29.51 30.69
C THR A 420 5.35 -28.20 31.42
N SER A 421 5.83 -27.06 30.90
CA SER A 421 5.46 -25.73 31.40
C SER A 421 4.22 -25.25 30.68
N ASP A 422 3.19 -24.88 31.45
CA ASP A 422 2.06 -24.15 30.89
C ASP A 422 2.54 -22.81 30.30
N THR A 423 2.02 -22.49 29.11
CA THR A 423 2.16 -21.17 28.49
C THR A 423 1.36 -20.14 29.28
N SER A 424 1.94 -18.97 29.51
CA SER A 424 1.14 -17.80 29.88
C SER A 424 0.49 -17.21 28.62
N SER A 425 -0.51 -16.35 28.81
CA SER A 425 -1.07 -15.53 27.75
C SER A 425 -1.13 -14.07 28.18
N LEU A 426 -1.14 -13.18 27.18
CA LEU A 426 -1.30 -11.73 27.29
C LEU A 426 -2.40 -11.31 26.32
N THR A 427 -3.40 -10.58 26.81
CA THR A 427 -4.52 -10.06 26.03
C THR A 427 -4.64 -8.56 26.22
N VAL A 428 -4.69 -7.80 25.13
CA VAL A 428 -5.09 -6.38 25.11
C VAL A 428 -6.59 -6.30 24.85
N ASP A 429 -7.29 -5.51 25.67
CA ASP A 429 -8.72 -5.27 25.59
C ASP A 429 -9.01 -4.21 24.50
N PRO A 430 -9.97 -4.45 23.58
CA PRO A 430 -10.27 -3.52 22.49
C PRO A 430 -10.89 -2.19 22.95
N ARG A 431 -11.29 -2.08 24.22
CA ARG A 431 -11.70 -0.83 24.87
C ARG A 431 -10.53 0.07 25.28
N SER A 432 -9.29 -0.41 25.17
CA SER A 432 -8.09 0.43 25.27
C SER A 432 -8.20 1.63 24.32
N THR A 433 -7.68 2.79 24.70
CA THR A 433 -7.80 4.02 23.90
C THR A 433 -6.46 4.56 23.45
N VAL A 434 -6.49 5.23 22.31
CA VAL A 434 -5.40 6.04 21.76
C VAL A 434 -5.90 7.49 21.71
N SER A 435 -5.11 8.41 22.26
CA SER A 435 -5.39 9.83 22.35
C SER A 435 -4.31 10.63 21.63
N SER A 436 -4.69 11.68 20.90
CA SER A 436 -3.76 12.49 20.12
C SER A 436 -4.29 13.90 19.80
N LYS A 437 -3.40 14.84 19.49
CA LYS A 437 -3.75 16.19 19.02
C LYS A 437 -3.38 16.38 17.56
N PRO A 438 -4.08 17.24 16.80
CA PRO A 438 -3.65 17.64 15.46
C PRO A 438 -2.23 18.21 15.44
N ALA A 439 -1.44 17.79 14.45
CA ALA A 439 -0.12 18.35 14.18
C ALA A 439 -0.16 19.35 13.01
N THR A 440 0.27 20.58 13.29
CA THR A 440 0.41 21.65 12.29
C THR A 440 1.63 22.50 12.67
N PRO A 441 2.77 22.40 11.96
CA PRO A 441 3.04 21.51 10.84
C PRO A 441 2.97 20.01 11.22
N PRO A 442 2.82 19.12 10.23
CA PRO A 442 2.76 17.67 10.47
C PRO A 442 4.05 17.10 11.07
N VAL A 443 3.92 16.05 11.87
CA VAL A 443 5.04 15.31 12.48
C VAL A 443 4.91 13.81 12.16
N PRO A 444 5.86 13.22 11.39
CA PRO A 444 6.92 13.87 10.63
C PRO A 444 6.38 14.66 9.42
N GLY A 445 7.16 15.63 8.93
CA GLY A 445 6.86 16.42 7.73
C GLY A 445 7.27 15.77 6.41
N GLY A 446 7.10 16.50 5.31
CA GLY A 446 7.51 16.06 3.97
C GLY A 446 6.73 14.83 3.49
N PHE A 447 7.34 13.95 2.69
CA PHE A 447 6.69 12.72 2.21
C PHE A 447 6.15 11.80 3.30
N ALA A 448 6.73 11.84 4.51
CA ALA A 448 6.25 11.06 5.63
C ALA A 448 4.91 11.57 6.20
N SER A 449 4.50 12.81 5.86
CA SER A 449 3.21 13.42 6.21
C SER A 449 2.06 13.03 5.27
N LEU A 450 2.37 12.53 4.07
CA LEU A 450 1.38 12.05 3.10
C LEU A 450 0.96 10.61 3.44
N PRO A 451 -0.27 10.18 3.20
CA PRO A 451 -1.41 10.95 2.72
C PRO A 451 -2.21 11.61 3.85
N GLN A 452 -1.82 11.44 5.12
CA GLN A 452 -2.64 11.87 6.26
C GLN A 452 -2.86 13.39 6.34
N THR A 453 -1.97 14.21 5.76
CA THR A 453 -2.17 15.66 5.57
C THR A 453 -3.20 16.04 4.50
N LEU A 454 -3.58 15.10 3.63
CA LEU A 454 -4.51 15.29 2.52
C LEU A 454 -5.92 14.76 2.81
N LEU A 455 -6.14 14.18 4.00
CA LEU A 455 -7.40 13.55 4.38
C LEU A 455 -8.42 14.54 4.99
N PRO A 456 -9.73 14.29 4.80
CA PRO A 456 -10.31 13.41 3.78
C PRO A 456 -10.34 14.08 2.39
N THR A 457 -10.42 15.41 2.33
CA THR A 457 -10.65 16.18 1.10
C THR A 457 -9.40 16.89 0.62
N VAL A 458 -9.06 16.71 -0.66
CA VAL A 458 -7.88 17.30 -1.31
C VAL A 458 -8.26 17.96 -2.63
N ASP A 459 -7.82 19.19 -2.86
CA ASP A 459 -8.01 19.84 -4.16
C ASP A 459 -6.96 19.35 -5.17
N VAL A 460 -7.37 19.19 -6.43
CA VAL A 460 -6.51 18.71 -7.52
C VAL A 460 -6.46 19.80 -8.59
N GLY A 461 -5.30 20.44 -8.72
CA GLY A 461 -5.03 21.41 -9.78
C GLY A 461 -4.34 20.74 -10.96
N LEU A 462 -4.95 20.80 -12.15
CA LEU A 462 -4.36 20.33 -13.40
C LEU A 462 -3.89 21.54 -14.23
N GLY A 463 -2.69 21.49 -14.79
CA GLY A 463 -2.07 22.60 -15.51
C GLY A 463 -2.69 22.82 -16.89
N ASP A 464 -2.52 21.86 -17.77
CA ASP A 464 -3.09 21.90 -19.13
C ASP A 464 -4.58 21.50 -19.17
N ASN A 465 -5.14 21.05 -18.04
CA ASN A 465 -6.51 20.53 -17.92
C ASN A 465 -6.83 19.43 -18.97
N ASP A 466 -5.85 18.56 -19.21
CA ASP A 466 -5.89 17.53 -20.25
C ASP A 466 -5.89 16.10 -19.67
N LEU A 467 -5.94 15.11 -20.57
CA LEU A 467 -5.85 13.69 -20.21
C LEU A 467 -4.50 13.32 -19.58
N GLY A 468 -3.41 14.00 -19.94
CA GLY A 468 -2.06 13.75 -19.43
C GLY A 468 -1.95 14.09 -17.95
N ASP A 469 -2.33 15.31 -17.56
CA ASP A 469 -2.31 15.75 -16.17
C ASP A 469 -3.37 15.02 -15.33
N LEU A 470 -4.54 14.71 -15.89
CA LEU A 470 -5.53 13.87 -15.23
C LEU A 470 -4.97 12.48 -14.88
N ARG A 471 -4.22 11.86 -15.79
CA ARG A 471 -3.52 10.58 -15.53
C ARG A 471 -2.49 10.73 -14.43
N ARG A 472 -1.61 11.74 -14.48
CA ARG A 472 -0.59 11.98 -13.45
C ARG A 472 -1.20 12.18 -12.06
N ALA A 473 -2.29 12.95 -11.97
CA ALA A 473 -3.05 13.14 -10.74
C ALA A 473 -3.64 11.81 -10.21
N ASN A 474 -4.20 10.99 -11.10
CA ASN A 474 -4.71 9.66 -10.77
C ASN A 474 -3.60 8.74 -10.24
N GLN A 475 -2.43 8.69 -10.88
CA GLN A 475 -1.30 7.87 -10.42
C GLN A 475 -0.88 8.22 -8.99
N LEU A 476 -0.78 9.53 -8.70
CA LEU A 476 -0.47 10.02 -7.35
C LEU A 476 -1.55 9.69 -6.33
N LEU A 477 -2.83 9.90 -6.67
CA LEU A 477 -3.95 9.60 -5.79
C LEU A 477 -4.10 8.10 -5.49
N VAL A 478 -3.87 7.23 -6.48
CA VAL A 478 -3.85 5.76 -6.29
C VAL A 478 -2.73 5.36 -5.33
N GLN A 479 -1.48 5.79 -5.59
CA GLN A 479 -0.33 5.50 -4.72
C GLN A 479 -0.50 6.03 -3.29
N MET A 480 -1.22 7.14 -3.11
CA MET A 480 -1.58 7.67 -1.80
C MET A 480 -2.71 6.87 -1.14
N GLN A 481 -3.71 6.44 -1.91
CA GLN A 481 -4.84 5.67 -1.40
C GLN A 481 -4.45 4.24 -1.00
N ASP A 482 -3.53 3.60 -1.72
CA ASP A 482 -2.94 2.28 -1.41
C ASP A 482 -2.34 2.22 0.02
N VAL A 483 -2.00 3.37 0.61
CA VAL A 483 -1.46 3.49 1.97
C VAL A 483 -2.32 4.34 2.91
N SER A 484 -3.59 4.55 2.56
CA SER A 484 -4.57 5.25 3.39
C SER A 484 -5.73 4.33 3.76
N TYR A 485 -5.99 4.20 5.07
CA TYR A 485 -7.17 3.50 5.57
C TYR A 485 -8.47 4.25 5.26
N LEU A 486 -8.47 5.59 5.34
CA LEU A 486 -9.62 6.41 4.97
C LEU A 486 -9.59 6.80 3.48
N PRO A 487 -10.75 6.99 2.84
CA PRO A 487 -10.83 7.38 1.44
C PRO A 487 -10.42 8.85 1.24
N LEU A 488 -9.55 9.08 0.26
CA LEU A 488 -9.26 10.39 -0.30
C LEU A 488 -10.43 10.86 -1.17
N GLN A 489 -10.85 12.11 -0.99
CA GLN A 489 -11.94 12.76 -1.71
C GLN A 489 -11.35 13.88 -2.58
N PRO A 490 -10.86 13.55 -3.79
CA PRO A 490 -10.25 14.54 -4.68
C PRO A 490 -11.30 15.49 -5.26
N ARG A 491 -10.95 16.78 -5.38
CA ARG A 491 -11.77 17.81 -6.01
C ARG A 491 -10.98 18.54 -7.09
N VAL A 492 -11.29 18.31 -8.36
CA VAL A 492 -10.61 18.97 -9.47
C VAL A 492 -11.03 20.43 -9.57
N ARG A 493 -10.03 21.33 -9.51
CA ARG A 493 -10.14 22.79 -9.56
C ARG A 493 -9.15 23.34 -10.61
N PRO A 494 -9.35 24.58 -11.10
CA PRO A 494 -8.30 25.29 -11.83
C PRO A 494 -6.99 25.35 -11.02
N LEU A 495 -5.83 25.15 -11.66
CA LEU A 495 -4.53 25.07 -10.99
C LEU A 495 -4.26 26.27 -10.05
N THR A 496 -4.60 27.48 -10.48
CA THR A 496 -4.44 28.71 -9.72
C THR A 496 -5.34 28.81 -8.49
N GLU A 497 -6.54 28.20 -8.52
CA GLU A 497 -7.44 28.13 -7.38
C GLU A 497 -6.94 27.11 -6.35
N ALA A 498 -6.60 25.89 -6.77
CA ALA A 498 -6.02 24.87 -5.87
C ALA A 498 -4.70 25.33 -5.23
N ALA A 499 -3.90 26.11 -5.96
CA ALA A 499 -2.68 26.74 -5.48
C ALA A 499 -2.90 27.89 -4.47
N ALA A 500 -4.13 28.36 -4.27
CA ALA A 500 -4.49 29.48 -3.39
C ALA A 500 -5.56 29.13 -2.33
N ASP A 501 -6.22 27.98 -2.42
CA ASP A 501 -7.21 27.53 -1.43
C ASP A 501 -6.56 27.21 -0.07
N SER A 502 -7.41 27.14 0.95
CA SER A 502 -7.15 26.70 2.31
C SER A 502 -6.99 25.17 2.46
N LEU A 503 -7.62 24.37 1.60
CA LEU A 503 -7.51 22.91 1.65
C LEU A 503 -6.13 22.40 1.20
N PRO A 504 -5.69 21.22 1.67
CA PRO A 504 -4.53 20.56 1.08
C PRO A 504 -4.76 20.31 -0.42
N ALA A 505 -3.68 20.31 -1.20
CA ALA A 505 -3.78 20.24 -2.67
C ALA A 505 -2.73 19.33 -3.32
N ILE A 506 -3.09 18.69 -4.42
CA ILE A 506 -2.17 18.09 -5.39
C ILE A 506 -2.17 18.98 -6.63
N LEU A 507 -1.02 19.53 -6.99
CA LEU A 507 -0.83 20.39 -8.15
C LEU A 507 0.00 19.63 -9.19
N VAL A 508 -0.58 19.37 -10.35
CA VAL A 508 0.12 18.81 -11.51
C VAL A 508 0.36 19.94 -12.50
N ALA A 509 1.63 20.24 -12.74
CA ALA A 509 2.09 21.18 -13.77
C ALA A 509 3.27 20.53 -14.50
N ALA A 510 2.96 19.53 -15.32
CA ALA A 510 3.97 18.67 -15.94
C ALA A 510 4.84 19.40 -16.96
N ASP A 511 4.36 20.52 -17.49
CA ASP A 511 5.03 21.46 -18.38
C ASP A 511 5.96 22.46 -17.66
N GLY A 512 6.00 22.45 -16.32
CA GLY A 512 6.78 23.38 -15.51
C GLY A 512 6.14 24.76 -15.26
N ASN A 513 4.95 25.04 -15.81
CA ASN A 513 4.31 26.36 -15.66
C ASN A 513 3.52 26.46 -14.35
N LEU A 514 4.12 27.10 -13.35
CA LEU A 514 3.55 27.19 -12.00
C LEU A 514 2.98 28.57 -11.65
N PRO A 515 1.85 28.63 -10.91
CA PRO A 515 1.35 29.86 -10.31
C PRO A 515 2.41 30.47 -9.37
N GLN A 516 2.56 31.80 -9.39
CA GLN A 516 3.54 32.52 -8.57
C GLN A 516 3.33 32.36 -7.05
N SER A 517 2.15 31.88 -6.61
CA SER A 517 1.89 31.52 -5.21
C SER A 517 2.65 30.27 -4.75
N VAL A 518 3.03 29.38 -5.67
CA VAL A 518 3.69 28.11 -5.36
C VAL A 518 5.20 28.31 -5.17
N ARG A 519 5.64 28.38 -3.91
CA ARG A 519 7.06 28.38 -3.56
C ARG A 519 7.60 26.95 -3.50
N GLN A 520 8.43 26.57 -4.46
CA GLN A 520 9.03 25.24 -4.55
C GLN A 520 10.16 25.05 -3.51
N PRO A 521 10.16 23.97 -2.71
CA PRO A 521 11.31 23.58 -1.89
C PRO A 521 12.62 23.53 -2.69
N LEU A 522 12.60 22.98 -3.91
CA LEU A 522 13.79 22.89 -4.77
C LEU A 522 14.40 24.26 -5.13
N ALA A 523 13.64 25.36 -5.09
CA ALA A 523 14.19 26.70 -5.33
C ALA A 523 15.14 27.18 -4.21
N SER A 524 15.11 26.54 -3.04
CA SER A 524 15.99 26.81 -1.89
C SER A 524 17.02 25.69 -1.65
N ALA A 525 17.08 24.67 -2.50
CA ALA A 525 18.04 23.58 -2.37
C ALA A 525 19.46 24.02 -2.73
N ASP A 526 20.47 23.47 -2.03
CA ASP A 526 21.88 23.76 -2.33
C ASP A 526 22.27 23.19 -3.72
N PRO A 527 22.67 24.03 -4.69
CA PRO A 527 23.07 23.57 -6.02
C PRO A 527 24.26 22.60 -6.00
N ALA A 528 25.13 22.66 -4.98
CA ALA A 528 26.23 21.72 -4.83
C ALA A 528 25.74 20.32 -4.46
N LEU A 529 24.72 20.20 -3.59
CA LEU A 529 24.10 18.92 -3.25
C LEU A 529 23.38 18.30 -4.45
N LEU A 530 22.68 19.12 -5.24
CA LEU A 530 22.05 18.68 -6.49
C LEU A 530 23.10 18.21 -7.52
N ALA A 531 24.20 18.95 -7.68
CA ALA A 531 25.28 18.60 -8.60
C ALA A 531 26.00 17.29 -8.22
N LEU A 532 26.15 16.99 -6.93
CA LEU A 532 26.68 15.71 -6.44
C LEU A 532 25.78 14.51 -6.81
N GLN A 533 24.48 14.74 -7.02
CA GLN A 533 23.51 13.74 -7.49
C GLN A 533 23.30 13.79 -9.02
N GLY A 534 24.18 14.47 -9.77
CA GLY A 534 24.10 14.58 -11.24
C GLY A 534 23.10 15.64 -11.75
N VAL A 535 22.41 16.37 -10.87
CA VAL A 535 21.49 17.45 -11.24
C VAL A 535 22.24 18.77 -11.29
N SER A 536 22.70 19.11 -12.50
CA SER A 536 23.24 20.43 -12.83
C SER A 536 22.12 21.37 -13.30
N GLY A 537 22.40 22.67 -13.39
CA GLY A 537 21.38 23.69 -13.71
C GLY A 537 20.70 23.59 -15.08
N THR A 538 21.13 22.68 -15.95
CA THR A 538 20.48 22.37 -17.25
C THR A 538 20.07 20.89 -17.39
N THR A 539 20.14 20.10 -16.32
CA THR A 539 19.78 18.67 -16.36
C THR A 539 18.24 18.54 -16.38
N PRO A 540 17.63 17.87 -17.38
CA PRO A 540 16.19 17.63 -17.37
C PRO A 540 15.78 16.64 -16.28
N TYR A 541 14.71 16.96 -15.54
CA TYR A 541 14.14 16.09 -14.51
C TYR A 541 12.63 16.29 -14.33
N GLY A 542 11.98 15.22 -13.90
CA GLY A 542 10.69 15.29 -13.20
C GLY A 542 10.93 15.46 -11.70
N SER A 543 9.98 16.08 -10.99
CA SER A 543 10.03 16.18 -9.54
C SER A 543 8.65 16.03 -8.91
N LEU A 544 8.65 15.44 -7.72
CA LEU A 544 7.53 15.44 -6.78
C LEU A 544 8.02 16.16 -5.52
N GLN A 545 7.26 17.12 -5.01
CA GLN A 545 7.66 17.97 -3.88
C GLN A 545 6.50 18.08 -2.88
N VAL A 546 6.80 18.09 -1.59
CA VAL A 546 5.85 18.33 -0.50
C VAL A 546 6.15 19.70 0.09
N ILE A 547 5.12 20.55 0.15
CA ILE A 547 5.24 21.96 0.50
C ILE A 547 4.27 22.26 1.64
N GLU A 548 4.78 22.60 2.82
CA GLU A 548 3.94 23.11 3.91
C GLU A 548 3.69 24.61 3.68
N GLN A 549 2.44 24.97 3.39
CA GLN A 549 2.00 26.36 3.13
C GLN A 549 1.10 26.83 4.28
N GLY A 550 1.72 27.39 5.33
CA GLY A 550 1.00 27.80 6.53
C GLY A 550 0.50 26.58 7.30
N SER A 551 -0.80 26.30 7.22
CA SER A 551 -1.45 25.17 7.91
C SER A 551 -1.88 24.02 6.99
N ARG A 552 -1.57 24.07 5.69
CA ARG A 552 -1.94 23.06 4.70
C ARG A 552 -0.71 22.48 4.00
N THR A 553 -0.82 21.23 3.58
CA THR A 553 0.21 20.57 2.76
C THR A 553 -0.18 20.63 1.28
N VAL A 554 0.78 20.94 0.42
CA VAL A 554 0.64 20.92 -1.04
C VAL A 554 1.64 19.92 -1.62
N VAL A 555 1.15 18.95 -2.39
CA VAL A 555 1.97 18.06 -3.20
C VAL A 555 2.08 18.66 -4.59
N LEU A 556 3.30 18.95 -5.03
CA LEU A 556 3.60 19.50 -6.35
C LEU A 556 4.27 18.43 -7.21
N ALA A 557 3.65 18.09 -8.34
CA ALA A 557 4.20 17.23 -9.38
C ALA A 557 4.50 18.07 -10.63
N THR A 558 5.76 18.17 -11.01
CA THR A 558 6.20 19.08 -12.09
C THR A 558 7.48 18.59 -12.78
N SER A 559 7.91 19.27 -13.83
CA SER A 559 9.17 18.97 -14.55
C SER A 559 9.93 20.25 -14.92
N THR A 560 11.10 20.09 -15.51
CA THR A 560 11.89 21.18 -16.12
C THR A 560 11.41 21.61 -17.52
N GLY A 561 10.13 21.42 -17.86
CA GLY A 561 9.56 21.80 -19.17
C GLY A 561 9.17 20.64 -20.10
N GLU A 562 9.27 19.40 -19.62
CA GLU A 562 9.16 18.17 -20.42
C GLU A 562 8.30 17.14 -19.66
N PRO A 563 6.97 17.07 -19.92
CA PRO A 563 6.04 16.23 -19.15
C PRO A 563 6.43 14.76 -19.02
N ARG A 564 7.12 14.21 -20.02
CA ARG A 564 7.67 12.84 -20.03
C ARG A 564 8.66 12.55 -18.91
N ASP A 565 9.37 13.55 -18.39
CA ASP A 565 10.34 13.36 -17.31
C ASP A 565 9.61 13.17 -15.96
N LEU A 566 8.44 13.79 -15.80
CA LEU A 566 7.52 13.50 -14.70
C LEU A 566 6.84 12.12 -14.90
N ASP A 567 6.42 11.78 -16.12
CA ASP A 567 5.84 10.46 -16.41
C ASP A 567 6.82 9.32 -16.08
N ALA A 568 8.09 9.48 -16.41
CA ALA A 568 9.15 8.53 -16.05
C ALA A 568 9.35 8.41 -14.53
N LEU A 569 9.28 9.53 -13.80
CA LEU A 569 9.36 9.51 -12.33
C LEU A 569 8.15 8.80 -11.71
N LEU A 570 6.92 9.09 -12.16
CA LEU A 570 5.71 8.43 -11.63
C LEU A 570 5.69 6.94 -11.96
N ALA A 571 6.03 6.54 -13.19
CA ALA A 571 6.18 5.14 -13.56
C ALA A 571 7.25 4.41 -12.73
N SER A 572 8.30 5.12 -12.30
CA SER A 572 9.31 4.55 -11.39
C SER A 572 8.78 4.29 -9.97
N LEU A 573 7.76 5.02 -9.52
CA LEU A 573 7.08 4.77 -8.25
C LEU A 573 6.11 3.58 -8.39
N GLU A 574 5.30 3.54 -9.45
CA GLU A 574 4.36 2.45 -9.73
C GLU A 574 5.03 1.07 -9.89
N ALA A 575 6.29 1.03 -10.37
CA ALA A 575 7.03 -0.20 -10.61
C ALA A 575 7.32 -1.04 -9.35
N ASP A 576 7.23 -0.46 -8.16
CA ASP A 576 7.32 -1.15 -6.87
C ASP A 576 6.47 -0.38 -5.83
N PRO A 577 5.28 -0.89 -5.45
CA PRO A 577 4.39 -0.23 -4.50
C PRO A 577 5.02 0.11 -3.14
N SER A 578 6.16 -0.51 -2.79
CA SER A 578 6.88 -0.18 -1.57
C SER A 578 7.79 1.06 -1.70
N ARG A 579 7.92 1.69 -2.88
CA ARG A 579 8.70 2.92 -3.09
C ARG A 579 8.04 4.14 -2.47
N PHE A 580 6.82 4.48 -2.88
CA PHE A 580 6.11 5.67 -2.38
C PHE A 580 6.00 5.73 -0.84
N PRO A 581 5.69 4.62 -0.12
CA PRO A 581 5.58 4.65 1.34
C PRO A 581 6.90 4.81 2.08
N ARG A 582 8.04 4.54 1.42
CA ARG A 582 9.40 4.73 1.96
C ARG A 582 9.98 6.12 1.66
N LEU A 583 9.27 7.00 0.95
CA LEU A 583 9.74 8.34 0.66
C LEU A 583 9.86 9.19 1.93
N THR A 584 10.96 9.92 2.05
CA THR A 584 11.29 10.82 3.17
C THR A 584 11.91 12.11 2.63
N GLY A 585 11.89 13.19 3.42
CA GLY A 585 12.27 14.52 2.96
C GLY A 585 11.15 15.22 2.19
N ASP A 586 11.49 16.30 1.50
CA ASP A 586 10.52 17.28 0.96
C ASP A 586 10.49 17.31 -0.56
N ALA A 587 11.50 16.74 -1.23
CA ALA A 587 11.54 16.65 -2.68
C ALA A 587 12.14 15.31 -3.16
N LEU A 588 11.51 14.73 -4.17
CA LEU A 588 11.95 13.56 -4.93
C LEU A 588 12.24 14.05 -6.35
N ILE A 589 13.46 13.82 -6.82
CA ILE A 589 13.92 14.25 -8.14
C ILE A 589 14.20 13.01 -8.97
N GLY A 590 13.66 12.95 -10.19
CA GLY A 590 13.96 11.93 -11.20
C GLY A 590 14.68 12.56 -12.40
N PRO A 591 16.03 12.58 -12.42
CA PRO A 591 16.78 13.02 -13.59
C PRO A 591 16.63 12.01 -14.72
N ARG A 592 16.49 12.48 -15.97
CA ARG A 592 16.17 11.65 -17.14
C ARG A 592 17.05 10.40 -17.29
N ASP A 593 18.34 10.53 -16.99
CA ASP A 593 19.36 9.49 -17.21
C ASP A 593 19.96 8.95 -15.89
N ALA A 594 19.27 9.09 -14.76
CA ALA A 594 19.73 8.64 -13.44
C ALA A 594 18.60 8.01 -12.60
N GLN A 595 18.95 7.38 -11.47
CA GLN A 595 17.96 6.88 -10.52
C GLN A 595 17.34 8.04 -9.72
N PRO A 596 16.03 8.00 -9.40
CA PRO A 596 15.42 9.00 -8.55
C PRO A 596 16.02 9.02 -7.14
N PHE A 597 16.12 10.21 -6.54
CA PHE A 597 16.63 10.41 -5.19
C PHE A 597 15.82 11.45 -4.42
N THR A 598 15.76 11.32 -3.10
CA THR A 598 15.09 12.29 -2.22
C THR A 598 16.07 13.25 -1.57
N ILE A 599 15.60 14.46 -1.26
CA ILE A 599 16.30 15.42 -0.39
C ILE A 599 15.33 16.00 0.65
N GLY A 600 15.86 16.30 1.84
CA GLY A 600 15.21 17.18 2.81
C GLY A 600 15.67 18.61 2.57
N VAL A 601 14.74 19.52 2.31
CA VAL A 601 15.02 20.96 2.18
C VAL A 601 14.71 21.60 3.53
N LYS A 602 15.75 21.90 4.30
CA LYS A 602 15.60 22.82 5.44
C LYS A 602 15.20 24.17 4.88
N VAL A 603 13.91 24.50 4.95
CA VAL A 603 13.41 25.85 4.72
C VAL A 603 14.00 26.72 5.84
N THR A 604 15.16 27.32 5.58
CA THR A 604 15.61 28.47 6.35
C THR A 604 14.56 29.54 6.18
N ASP A 605 13.95 29.94 7.29
CA ASP A 605 12.93 30.97 7.33
C ASP A 605 13.40 32.26 6.66
N VAL A 606 13.06 32.44 5.38
CA VAL A 606 13.05 33.76 4.74
C VAL A 606 11.79 34.48 5.19
N VAL A 607 11.70 34.71 6.50
CA VAL A 607 11.04 35.90 7.03
C VAL A 607 11.76 37.07 6.36
N PRO A 608 11.07 37.91 5.57
CA PRO A 608 11.64 39.18 5.16
C PRO A 608 11.95 39.91 6.46
N GLN A 609 13.24 40.08 6.74
CA GLN A 609 13.69 40.66 7.99
C GLN A 609 13.18 42.10 8.01
N ALA A 610 12.03 42.30 8.66
CA ALA A 610 11.40 43.59 8.79
C ALA A 610 12.46 44.50 9.39
N ALA A 611 12.80 45.56 8.65
CA ALA A 611 13.89 46.45 9.02
C ALA A 611 13.66 46.88 10.47
N ALA A 612 14.57 46.47 11.36
CA ALA A 612 14.35 46.60 12.79
C ALA A 612 14.07 48.07 13.11
N ALA A 613 12.87 48.34 13.61
CA ALA A 613 12.56 49.65 14.16
C ALA A 613 13.58 49.90 15.29
N PRO A 614 14.33 51.02 15.26
CA PRO A 614 15.33 51.27 16.29
C PRO A 614 14.65 51.30 17.67
N GLN A 615 15.09 50.45 18.58
CA GLN A 615 14.73 50.59 19.98
C GLN A 615 15.57 51.72 20.56
N ASP A 616 14.90 52.74 21.12
CA ASP A 616 15.53 53.78 21.92
C ASP A 616 16.01 53.19 23.24
N ASP A 617 17.27 52.74 23.29
CA ASP A 617 17.98 52.50 24.56
C ASP A 617 18.55 53.82 25.08
N ALA A 618 17.92 54.32 26.15
CA ALA A 618 18.34 55.56 26.80
C ALA A 618 19.59 55.37 27.68
N ASP A 619 20.67 56.00 27.23
CA ASP A 619 21.72 56.61 28.05
C ASP A 619 22.80 55.73 28.71
N THR A 620 23.76 55.29 27.89
CA THR A 620 25.19 55.62 28.17
C THR A 620 25.85 56.15 26.89
N GLY A 621 25.83 57.47 26.70
CA GLY A 621 26.22 58.07 25.42
C GLY A 621 27.72 58.21 25.15
N VAL A 622 28.16 57.73 23.97
CA VAL A 622 28.96 58.54 23.02
C VAL A 622 28.38 58.29 21.62
N GLY A 623 27.96 59.36 20.95
CA GLY A 623 26.98 59.28 19.87
C GLY A 623 27.44 58.71 18.52
N THR A 624 26.44 58.44 17.67
CA THR A 624 26.46 57.79 16.35
C THR A 624 27.21 58.55 15.23
N GLY A 625 28.12 59.46 15.57
CA GLY A 625 29.03 60.11 14.60
C GLY A 625 30.27 59.28 14.24
N THR A 626 30.61 58.27 15.05
CA THR A 626 31.94 57.62 15.00
C THR A 626 32.02 56.41 14.05
N ILE A 627 30.89 55.75 13.73
CA ILE A 627 30.90 54.56 12.86
C ILE A 627 30.91 54.94 11.37
N VAL A 628 30.26 56.04 11.00
CA VAL A 628 30.37 56.63 9.65
C VAL A 628 31.80 57.14 9.39
N ALA A 629 32.53 57.55 10.43
CA ALA A 629 33.94 57.95 10.32
C ALA A 629 34.90 56.78 10.04
N ILE A 630 34.56 55.54 10.39
CA ILE A 630 35.41 54.36 10.17
C ILE A 630 35.30 53.82 8.73
N ALA A 631 34.10 53.92 8.11
CA ALA A 631 33.91 53.59 6.70
C ALA A 631 34.49 54.66 5.74
N ALA A 632 34.48 55.94 6.13
CA ALA A 632 35.16 56.99 5.38
C ALA A 632 36.69 56.99 5.58
N GLY A 633 37.16 56.63 6.78
CA GLY A 633 38.59 56.62 7.13
C GLY A 633 39.42 55.57 6.38
N THR A 634 38.85 54.39 6.09
CA THR A 634 39.54 53.32 5.35
C THR A 634 39.74 53.65 3.87
N VAL A 635 38.79 54.37 3.24
CA VAL A 635 38.93 54.85 1.86
C VAL A 635 40.00 55.95 1.75
N VAL A 636 40.05 56.88 2.72
CA VAL A 636 41.08 57.93 2.76
C VAL A 636 42.48 57.36 3.02
N LEU A 637 42.61 56.36 3.90
CA LEU A 637 43.89 55.65 4.12
C LEU A 637 44.38 54.91 2.88
N ALA A 638 43.50 54.26 2.12
CA ALA A 638 43.85 53.62 0.85
C ALA A 638 44.37 54.63 -0.19
N VAL A 639 43.70 55.79 -0.33
CA VAL A 639 44.14 56.86 -1.24
C VAL A 639 45.47 57.47 -0.81
N ILE A 640 45.72 57.65 0.50
CA ILE A 640 47.00 58.16 1.02
C ILE A 640 48.15 57.17 0.81
N VAL A 641 47.93 55.86 1.00
CA VAL A 641 48.96 54.82 0.78
C VAL A 641 49.32 54.68 -0.71
N VAL A 642 48.32 54.74 -1.61
CA VAL A 642 48.55 54.75 -3.07
C VAL A 642 49.22 56.05 -3.52
N GLY A 643 48.80 57.20 -2.99
CA GLY A 643 49.43 58.50 -3.27
C GLY A 643 50.90 58.56 -2.81
N ALA A 644 51.20 58.07 -1.60
CA ALA A 644 52.55 58.04 -1.04
C ALA A 644 53.48 57.10 -1.81
N THR A 645 53.01 55.94 -2.25
CA THR A 645 53.83 54.99 -3.05
C THR A 645 54.12 55.50 -4.47
N VAL A 646 53.18 56.21 -5.10
CA VAL A 646 53.42 56.89 -6.40
C VAL A 646 54.39 58.07 -6.23
N TRP A 647 54.27 58.86 -5.15
CA TRP A 647 55.15 60.00 -4.87
C TRP A 647 56.58 59.58 -4.52
N LEU A 648 56.74 58.50 -3.75
CA LEU A 648 58.06 57.92 -3.43
C LEU A 648 58.74 57.29 -4.65
N ARG A 649 57.99 56.66 -5.58
CA ARG A 649 58.56 56.19 -6.85
C ARG A 649 59.05 57.35 -7.74
N ARG A 650 58.38 58.50 -7.74
CA ARG A 650 58.84 59.73 -8.44
C ARG A 650 60.03 60.45 -7.80
N ARG A 651 60.61 59.94 -6.71
CA ARG A 651 61.83 60.48 -6.07
C ARG A 651 63.04 59.52 -6.10
N ARG A 652 62.99 58.45 -6.90
CA ARG A 652 64.13 57.52 -7.11
C ARG A 652 64.44 57.21 -8.59
N THR A 653 63.96 58.06 -9.49
CA THR A 653 64.36 58.16 -10.91
C THR A 653 64.37 59.64 -11.29
#